data_AF-A0A8S3TNI6-F1
#
_entry.id   AF-A0A8S3TNI6-F1
#
_cell.length_a   1.000
_cell.length_b   1.000
_cell.length_c   1.000
_cell.angle_alpha   90.00
_cell.angle_beta   90.00
_cell.angle_gamma   90.00
#
_symmetry.space_group_name_H-M   'P 1'
#
loop_
_entity.id
_entity.type
_entity.pdbx_description
1 polymer ?
#
loop_
_entity_poly.entity_id
_entity_poly.type
_entity_poly.pdbx_seq_one_letter_code
_entity_poly.pdbx_strand_id
1 'polypeptide(L)'
;MFSARQVKDVLNELVFHNRKSDVKVIARQEQLGRQIPIHTLILECNEKMTREASDFISEHKLQMEKIQEIIDQNGREDNELTENSELKEEIKALKSKLQEMNLQKTEFQGFLKCTIDKLEKVRESRKVELELKAVYLGFQVECTRLKHALPIYARRSDIVSMIKDNQVSVLLGETGSGKSTQIAQYMYQTGMANTGLIVCTQPRKIAAISLATHVAREMGTSVGQLVGYKVGMQIKQTRNTKIIYMTDHMLLNECLRDKNFSAYACIIVDEAHERSIYTDLLLGMIKKSTKTRRDLRVVVTSATIDPAVFVSYFGTCPVLSVSGRMFPVDVVWTEDESSFENHEQAALDKTIEVHHNEEQGDILTFLTSPLEVERCCVALENALDSDTDFICLPLHGRLQANEQQKVFDPSPKGKRKIVFATNSAETSITIPGIKYVIDTGVAKEMQFDPNRNINMLLVKTITQSSADQRKGRAGRTDAGKCFRLYSSETYDKMERNSRPEILRVHLGHALLKLMELGVVPLEFDFVQSPSRELLDAALETLESVGAVVDRKITELGKWIAKLPIDPKFGKFIHDAIKDGIVIEAIILSACCTAGGSIFYRSGTDEEKSLADKRKIRFCHEGGDLMTMMNVFREWHEQPEKMKGVWCIDNSINGKAIRGVRDTVNEVLNVLRRDQGTKHKFQLKSPADVDTKLQKMLFKTFSRNLCHFLGHDKAGYLVVNKYQHVKVFPGSSLKSLGLLPDWIVIEQVLKTSNDFAINITIVPDEWIHEAMKETMMQLDLDSLKERRVEQVAVFNVGEQVFREFVGVKYAKKRELENQIKKSGKEILVFLDTSKQLGEISLYSHDRKHALEFETIIKDRVEHLRKQFKYEKSEQFLSSAQIGVRVVIETGMDIVDVLMADEYTTLFITGIPKFIEEKSEEDMIKTFEKFGKIVKVEKFRKSRNKNNWGRITFENKECAKQAVVEMKESLNIGARPNTGFQSADIRGFRTMLQWCRRPSKGFGFVKFKDPTNATIAVLTQIHVGGSVVKIQYSKKGIDELHVSNLNRLVNEDVLRHGFMDALDLDMGDIERVQIIREKMNTSKDILDTFRQRLRRKVEKYVHEGTYELDMRPPKDSDFNFRAFVSFSKPEEGIAACAGINHSFVMSDQVVTMEVDMKTSIMIQKLVYNKYNETVDS
;
A
#
# COMPACT_ATOMS: atom_id res chain seq x y z
N MET A 1 -41.70 -2.41 -1.12
CA MET A 1 -40.77 -2.69 -2.24
C MET A 1 -41.29 -1.97 -3.48
N PHE A 2 -40.69 -0.85 -3.85
CA PHE A 2 -40.83 -0.26 -5.19
C PHE A 2 -39.46 -0.32 -5.85
N SER A 3 -39.40 -0.71 -7.13
CA SER A 3 -38.11 -0.84 -7.83
C SER A 3 -37.46 0.53 -8.03
N ALA A 4 -36.12 0.57 -8.06
CA ALA A 4 -35.34 1.79 -8.31
C ALA A 4 -35.66 2.47 -9.66
N ARG A 5 -36.37 1.78 -10.56
CA ARG A 5 -36.92 2.35 -11.80
C ARG A 5 -38.21 3.13 -11.54
N GLN A 6 -39.12 2.60 -10.73
CA GLN A 6 -40.37 3.27 -10.34
C GLN A 6 -40.15 4.48 -9.42
N VAL A 7 -39.14 4.45 -8.54
CA VAL A 7 -38.78 5.63 -7.73
C VAL A 7 -38.12 6.73 -8.59
N LYS A 8 -37.41 6.33 -9.66
CA LYS A 8 -36.80 7.27 -10.62
C LYS A 8 -37.85 7.86 -11.57
N ASP A 9 -38.88 7.10 -11.92
CA ASP A 9 -40.01 7.60 -12.71
C ASP A 9 -40.92 8.51 -11.87
N VAL A 10 -41.13 8.19 -10.59
CA VAL A 10 -41.87 9.06 -9.63
C VAL A 10 -41.07 10.33 -9.25
N LEU A 11 -39.73 10.28 -9.14
CA LEU A 11 -38.90 11.47 -8.93
C LEU A 11 -38.75 12.32 -10.20
N ASN A 12 -38.72 11.69 -11.39
CA ASN A 12 -38.80 12.41 -12.65
C ASN A 12 -40.19 13.05 -12.85
N GLU A 13 -41.27 12.41 -12.39
CA GLU A 13 -42.59 13.01 -12.36
C GLU A 13 -42.68 14.15 -11.33
N LEU A 14 -42.18 14.00 -10.10
CA LEU A 14 -42.28 15.03 -9.06
C LEU A 14 -41.40 16.27 -9.30
N VAL A 15 -40.31 16.16 -10.07
CA VAL A 15 -39.46 17.32 -10.41
C VAL A 15 -39.85 17.98 -11.75
N PHE A 16 -40.53 17.26 -12.65
CA PHE A 16 -41.03 17.83 -13.91
C PHE A 16 -42.54 18.15 -13.94
N HIS A 17 -43.34 17.79 -12.93
CA HIS A 17 -44.78 18.13 -12.92
C HIS A 17 -45.21 19.40 -12.20
N ASN A 18 -44.38 20.05 -11.38
CA ASN A 18 -44.72 21.37 -10.82
C ASN A 18 -44.21 22.57 -11.63
N ARG A 19 -43.80 22.36 -12.89
CA ARG A 19 -43.48 23.45 -13.84
C ARG A 19 -44.07 23.26 -15.25
N LYS A 20 -45.08 22.39 -15.38
CA LYS A 20 -45.90 22.27 -16.60
C LYS A 20 -47.32 22.81 -16.44
N SER A 21 -47.74 23.17 -15.23
CA SER A 21 -49.02 23.83 -14.95
C SER A 21 -49.06 25.29 -15.40
N ASP A 22 -47.93 26.00 -15.34
CA ASP A 22 -47.90 27.46 -15.51
C ASP A 22 -47.54 27.97 -16.91
N VAL A 23 -47.30 27.06 -17.86
CA VAL A 23 -47.20 27.38 -19.30
C VAL A 23 -48.41 26.83 -20.08
N LYS A 24 -49.39 26.24 -19.39
CA LYS A 24 -50.67 25.86 -20.00
C LYS A 24 -51.61 27.04 -20.26
N VAL A 25 -51.31 28.24 -19.76
CA VAL A 25 -52.09 29.44 -20.08
C VAL A 25 -51.87 29.87 -21.54
N ILE A 26 -50.68 29.63 -22.10
CA ILE A 26 -50.37 30.02 -23.49
C ILE A 26 -50.67 28.86 -24.46
N ALA A 27 -50.44 27.60 -24.07
CA ALA A 27 -50.65 26.45 -24.96
C ALA A 27 -52.10 25.91 -25.03
N ARG A 28 -53.02 26.31 -24.14
CA ARG A 28 -54.46 25.94 -24.26
C ARG A 28 -55.23 26.79 -25.28
N GLN A 29 -54.59 27.75 -25.95
CA GLN A 29 -55.27 28.66 -26.87
C GLN A 29 -55.33 28.18 -28.32
N GLU A 30 -54.42 27.29 -28.74
CA GLU A 30 -54.47 26.72 -30.09
C GLU A 30 -55.68 25.79 -30.30
N GLN A 31 -56.34 25.33 -29.23
CA GLN A 31 -57.59 24.56 -29.32
C GLN A 31 -58.88 25.41 -29.28
N LEU A 32 -58.80 26.74 -29.07
CA LEU A 32 -59.98 27.59 -28.83
C LEU A 32 -60.12 28.82 -29.75
N GLY A 33 -59.26 29.00 -30.76
CA GLY A 33 -59.50 29.95 -31.86
C GLY A 33 -59.65 31.42 -31.46
N ARG A 34 -59.26 31.82 -30.24
CA ARG A 34 -59.22 33.22 -29.80
C ARG A 34 -57.77 33.66 -29.67
N GLN A 35 -57.30 34.50 -30.60
CA GLN A 35 -56.05 35.25 -30.43
C GLN A 35 -56.26 36.24 -29.28
N ILE A 36 -55.70 35.97 -28.10
CA ILE A 36 -55.56 37.01 -27.08
C ILE A 36 -54.69 38.12 -27.68
N PRO A 37 -55.11 39.40 -27.63
CA PRO A 37 -54.28 40.51 -28.07
C PRO A 37 -52.93 40.49 -27.33
N ILE A 38 -51.82 40.69 -28.04
CA ILE A 38 -50.46 40.76 -27.48
C ILE A 38 -50.40 41.66 -26.23
N HIS A 39 -51.13 42.77 -26.26
CA HIS A 39 -51.26 43.69 -25.14
C HIS A 39 -51.79 43.02 -23.85
N THR A 40 -52.78 42.13 -23.98
CA THR A 40 -53.37 41.40 -22.84
C THR A 40 -52.40 40.36 -22.28
N LEU A 41 -51.66 39.63 -23.13
CA LEU A 41 -50.63 38.69 -22.67
C LEU A 41 -49.50 39.39 -21.89
N ILE A 42 -49.09 40.58 -22.33
CA ILE A 42 -48.09 41.40 -21.64
C ILE A 42 -48.64 41.88 -20.29
N LEU A 43 -49.90 42.31 -20.24
CA LEU A 43 -50.56 42.78 -19.01
C LEU A 43 -50.69 41.64 -17.97
N GLU A 44 -51.16 40.47 -18.40
CA GLU A 44 -51.28 39.28 -17.54
C GLU A 44 -49.90 38.84 -17.00
N CYS A 45 -48.87 38.87 -17.85
CA CYS A 45 -47.51 38.56 -17.44
C CYS A 45 -46.99 39.58 -16.41
N ASN A 46 -47.23 40.88 -16.63
CA ASN A 46 -46.84 41.93 -15.70
C ASN A 46 -47.55 41.80 -14.33
N GLU A 47 -48.85 41.56 -14.33
CA GLU A 47 -49.64 41.35 -13.10
C GLU A 47 -49.15 40.12 -12.34
N LYS A 48 -48.90 39.01 -13.04
CA LYS A 48 -48.37 37.79 -12.44
C LYS A 48 -47.00 38.02 -11.80
N MET A 49 -46.09 38.67 -12.54
CA MET A 49 -44.74 39.00 -12.05
C MET A 49 -44.79 39.94 -10.84
N THR A 50 -45.64 40.97 -10.88
CA THR A 50 -45.77 41.93 -9.78
C THR A 50 -46.31 41.27 -8.51
N ARG A 51 -47.29 40.36 -8.65
CA ARG A 51 -47.83 39.58 -7.52
C ARG A 51 -46.77 38.66 -6.92
N GLU A 52 -46.13 37.83 -7.73
CA GLU A 52 -45.06 36.92 -7.27
C GLU A 52 -43.91 37.72 -6.62
N ALA A 53 -43.51 38.85 -7.20
CA ALA A 53 -42.46 39.70 -6.64
C ALA A 53 -42.83 40.25 -5.25
N SER A 54 -44.10 40.63 -5.05
CA SER A 54 -44.59 41.10 -3.75
C SER A 54 -44.50 40.01 -2.68
N ASP A 55 -44.81 38.76 -3.03
CA ASP A 55 -44.72 37.62 -2.11
C ASP A 55 -43.26 37.38 -1.67
N PHE A 56 -42.33 37.33 -2.62
CA PHE A 56 -40.89 37.17 -2.32
C PHE A 56 -40.32 38.32 -1.50
N ILE A 57 -40.68 39.57 -1.81
CA ILE A 57 -40.24 40.74 -1.03
C ILE A 57 -40.79 40.67 0.40
N SER A 58 -42.03 40.21 0.57
CA SER A 58 -42.66 40.08 1.89
C SER A 58 -42.01 38.97 2.71
N GLU A 59 -41.73 37.80 2.12
CA GLU A 59 -41.00 36.71 2.76
C GLU A 59 -39.59 37.17 3.20
N HIS A 60 -38.88 37.92 2.34
CA HIS A 60 -37.56 38.46 2.65
C HIS A 60 -37.59 39.50 3.77
N LYS A 61 -38.60 40.40 3.78
CA LYS A 61 -38.81 41.35 4.88
C LYS A 61 -39.08 40.66 6.21
N LEU A 62 -39.91 39.62 6.22
CA LEU A 62 -40.21 38.86 7.44
C LEU A 62 -38.94 38.22 8.03
N GLN A 63 -38.04 37.72 7.19
CA GLN A 63 -36.74 37.21 7.66
C GLN A 63 -35.87 38.33 8.27
N MET A 64 -35.89 39.53 7.69
CA MET A 64 -35.17 40.68 8.23
C MET A 64 -35.74 41.15 9.57
N GLU A 65 -37.06 41.18 9.72
CA GLU A 65 -37.74 41.54 10.98
C GLU A 65 -37.33 40.59 12.10
N LYS A 66 -37.28 39.27 11.84
CA LYS A 66 -36.77 38.29 12.81
C LYS A 66 -35.32 38.55 13.24
N ILE A 67 -34.44 38.93 12.31
CA ILE A 67 -33.05 39.27 12.64
C ILE A 67 -33.00 40.55 13.49
N GLN A 68 -33.83 41.55 13.16
CA GLN A 68 -33.92 42.78 13.95
C GLN A 68 -34.43 42.51 15.38
N GLU A 69 -35.43 41.64 15.54
CA GLU A 69 -35.92 41.21 16.86
C GLU A 69 -34.82 40.56 17.70
N ILE A 70 -33.99 39.69 17.10
CA ILE A 70 -32.84 39.06 17.79
C ILE A 70 -31.80 40.13 18.21
N ILE A 71 -31.50 41.09 17.34
CA ILE A 71 -30.60 42.20 17.65
C ILE A 71 -31.12 43.01 18.83
N ASP A 72 -32.43 43.31 18.85
CA ASP A 72 -33.06 44.10 19.89
C ASP A 72 -33.14 43.35 21.23
N GLN A 73 -33.32 42.02 21.21
CA GLN A 73 -33.28 41.16 22.40
C GLN A 73 -31.86 41.12 23.00
N ASN A 74 -30.86 40.77 22.19
CA ASN A 74 -29.46 40.68 22.63
C ASN A 74 -28.90 42.05 23.06
N GLY A 75 -29.36 43.15 22.44
CA GLY A 75 -28.98 44.51 22.82
C GLY A 75 -29.57 45.01 24.13
N ARG A 76 -30.67 44.41 24.63
CA ARG A 76 -31.19 44.70 25.97
C ARG A 76 -30.38 43.98 27.05
N GLU A 77 -29.94 42.76 26.79
CA GLU A 77 -29.07 41.99 27.69
C GLU A 77 -27.66 42.60 27.84
N ASP A 78 -27.08 43.17 26.77
CA ASP A 78 -25.78 43.88 26.81
C ASP A 78 -25.81 45.14 27.70
N ASN A 79 -26.97 45.80 27.84
CA ASN A 79 -27.14 46.95 28.74
C ASN A 79 -27.25 46.57 30.22
N GLU A 80 -27.60 45.31 30.54
CA GLU A 80 -27.69 44.80 31.91
C GLU A 80 -26.38 44.13 32.39
N LEU A 81 -25.51 43.70 31.46
CA LEU A 81 -24.24 43.03 31.75
C LEU A 81 -23.07 43.74 31.06
N THR A 82 -22.47 44.71 31.75
CA THR A 82 -21.29 45.45 31.28
C THR A 82 -20.04 44.57 31.37
N GLU A 83 -19.82 43.67 30.40
CA GLU A 83 -18.49 43.15 29.98
C GLU A 83 -18.52 41.94 29.00
N ASN A 84 -19.65 41.53 28.41
CA ASN A 84 -19.62 40.34 27.53
C ASN A 84 -19.15 40.66 26.10
N SER A 85 -17.89 40.32 25.78
CA SER A 85 -17.29 40.55 24.45
C SER A 85 -17.92 39.70 23.34
N GLU A 86 -18.50 38.54 23.66
CA GLU A 86 -19.08 37.59 22.70
C GLU A 86 -20.40 38.12 22.12
N LEU A 87 -21.30 38.62 22.97
CA LEU A 87 -22.57 39.23 22.54
C LEU A 87 -22.35 40.42 21.60
N LYS A 88 -21.28 41.19 21.79
CA LYS A 88 -20.96 42.35 20.93
C LYS A 88 -20.54 41.94 19.53
N GLU A 89 -19.77 40.86 19.39
CA GLU A 89 -19.40 40.33 18.08
C GLU A 89 -20.61 39.72 17.35
N GLU A 90 -21.47 39.00 18.08
CA GLU A 90 -22.70 38.43 17.52
C GLU A 90 -23.67 39.52 17.02
N ILE A 91 -23.93 40.56 17.82
CA ILE A 91 -24.76 41.71 17.43
C ILE A 91 -24.18 42.40 16.19
N LYS A 92 -22.84 42.53 16.11
CA LYS A 92 -22.16 43.12 14.95
C LYS A 92 -22.36 42.27 13.69
N ALA A 93 -22.25 40.95 13.80
CA ALA A 93 -22.49 40.02 12.69
C ALA A 93 -23.94 40.07 12.20
N LEU A 94 -24.91 40.07 13.12
CA LEU A 94 -26.33 40.18 12.80
C LEU A 94 -26.69 41.51 12.12
N LYS A 95 -26.13 42.64 12.61
CA LYS A 95 -26.29 43.96 11.96
C LYS A 95 -25.72 43.97 10.53
N SER A 96 -24.54 43.38 10.34
CA SER A 96 -23.94 43.22 9.01
C SER A 96 -24.83 42.38 8.09
N LYS A 97 -25.45 41.31 8.61
CA LYS A 97 -26.37 40.46 7.85
C LYS A 97 -27.65 41.19 7.46
N LEU A 98 -28.20 41.98 8.36
CA LEU A 98 -29.38 42.80 8.08
C LEU A 98 -29.11 43.84 6.98
N GLN A 99 -27.92 44.47 7.01
CA GLN A 99 -27.48 45.38 5.95
C GLN A 99 -27.34 44.66 4.60
N GLU A 100 -26.75 43.47 4.58
CA GLU A 100 -26.66 42.62 3.38
C GLU A 100 -28.04 42.30 2.81
N MET A 101 -29.00 41.88 3.64
CA MET A 101 -30.36 41.56 3.20
C MET A 101 -31.12 42.78 2.67
N ASN A 102 -30.90 43.96 3.25
CA ASN A 102 -31.43 45.23 2.72
C ASN A 102 -30.90 45.48 1.30
N LEU A 103 -29.60 45.34 1.08
CA LEU A 103 -29.00 45.53 -0.24
C LEU A 103 -29.54 44.52 -1.27
N GLN A 104 -29.72 43.25 -0.89
CA GLN A 104 -30.33 42.23 -1.76
C GLN A 104 -31.75 42.62 -2.21
N LYS A 105 -32.55 43.17 -1.28
CA LYS A 105 -33.88 43.68 -1.59
C LYS A 105 -33.81 44.85 -2.56
N THR A 106 -32.89 45.80 -2.35
CA THR A 106 -32.69 46.93 -3.26
C THR A 106 -32.29 46.48 -4.66
N GLU A 107 -31.38 45.51 -4.78
CA GLU A 107 -30.97 44.90 -6.05
C GLU A 107 -32.15 44.23 -6.77
N PHE A 108 -32.99 43.48 -6.05
CA PHE A 108 -34.18 42.85 -6.62
C PHE A 108 -35.21 43.88 -7.10
N GLN A 109 -35.46 44.93 -6.32
CA GLN A 109 -36.36 46.01 -6.70
C GLN A 109 -35.86 46.77 -7.94
N GLY A 110 -34.55 47.04 -8.02
CA GLY A 110 -33.92 47.63 -9.20
C GLY A 110 -34.07 46.75 -10.44
N PHE A 111 -33.85 45.44 -10.30
CA PHE A 111 -34.10 44.47 -11.36
C PHE A 111 -35.56 44.45 -11.81
N LEU A 112 -36.51 44.44 -10.87
CA LEU A 112 -37.94 44.40 -11.17
C LEU A 112 -38.35 45.61 -12.01
N LYS A 113 -37.92 46.82 -11.62
CA LYS A 113 -38.16 48.05 -12.39
C LYS A 113 -37.64 47.93 -13.83
N CYS A 114 -36.38 47.52 -14.00
CA CYS A 114 -35.78 47.33 -15.32
C CYS A 114 -36.48 46.25 -16.15
N THR A 115 -37.01 45.21 -15.50
CA THR A 115 -37.70 44.10 -16.17
C THR A 115 -39.09 44.52 -16.64
N ILE A 116 -39.81 45.31 -15.85
CA ILE A 116 -41.09 45.92 -16.26
C ILE A 116 -40.86 46.83 -17.47
N ASP A 117 -39.83 47.69 -17.44
CA ASP A 117 -39.48 48.55 -18.59
C ASP A 117 -39.16 47.74 -19.87
N LYS A 118 -38.50 46.58 -19.71
CA LYS A 118 -38.24 45.65 -20.84
C LYS A 118 -39.52 45.02 -21.35
N LEU A 119 -40.42 44.62 -20.46
CA LEU A 119 -41.70 44.00 -20.80
C LEU A 119 -42.58 44.96 -21.61
N GLU A 120 -42.53 46.26 -21.32
CA GLU A 120 -43.20 47.28 -22.14
C GLU A 120 -42.63 47.38 -23.56
N LYS A 121 -41.31 47.24 -23.71
CA LYS A 121 -40.64 47.26 -25.02
C LYS A 121 -40.92 46.01 -25.88
N VAL A 122 -41.32 44.89 -25.28
CA VAL A 122 -41.71 43.67 -26.03
C VAL A 122 -42.93 43.92 -26.93
N ARG A 123 -43.74 44.96 -26.64
CA ARG A 123 -44.88 45.38 -27.46
C ARG A 123 -44.50 45.67 -28.92
N GLU A 124 -43.25 46.06 -29.17
CA GLU A 124 -42.75 46.44 -30.50
C GLU A 124 -42.05 45.28 -31.23
N SER A 125 -41.93 44.11 -30.60
CA SER A 125 -41.21 42.96 -31.17
C SER A 125 -42.05 42.13 -32.14
N ARG A 126 -41.40 41.56 -33.17
CA ARG A 126 -42.01 40.59 -34.10
C ARG A 126 -42.10 39.17 -33.51
N LYS A 127 -41.48 38.89 -32.35
CA LYS A 127 -41.43 37.56 -31.71
C LYS A 127 -41.86 37.62 -30.23
N VAL A 128 -43.01 38.23 -30.00
CA VAL A 128 -43.53 38.59 -28.66
C VAL A 128 -43.57 37.40 -27.70
N GLU A 129 -44.10 36.23 -28.10
CA GLU A 129 -44.22 35.08 -27.20
C GLU A 129 -42.88 34.53 -26.71
N LEU A 130 -41.88 34.48 -27.59
CA LEU A 130 -40.53 34.00 -27.27
C LEU A 130 -39.83 34.98 -26.31
N GLU A 131 -39.99 36.29 -26.54
CA GLU A 131 -39.43 37.32 -25.68
C GLU A 131 -40.13 37.39 -24.32
N LEU A 132 -41.47 37.28 -24.28
CA LEU A 132 -42.25 37.17 -23.03
C LEU A 132 -41.77 35.97 -22.20
N LYS A 133 -41.60 34.81 -22.84
CA LYS A 133 -41.10 33.61 -22.16
C LYS A 133 -39.67 33.80 -21.62
N ALA A 134 -38.81 34.48 -22.38
CA ALA A 134 -37.45 34.79 -21.95
C ALA A 134 -37.42 35.78 -20.77
N VAL A 135 -38.26 36.82 -20.80
CA VAL A 135 -38.40 37.80 -19.72
C VAL A 135 -38.92 37.13 -18.44
N TYR A 136 -39.99 36.33 -18.53
CA TYR A 136 -40.55 35.62 -17.38
C TYR A 136 -39.57 34.59 -16.81
N LEU A 137 -38.83 33.85 -17.64
CA LEU A 137 -37.78 32.96 -17.17
C LEU A 137 -36.66 33.74 -16.44
N GLY A 138 -36.24 34.88 -16.98
CA GLY A 138 -35.28 35.77 -16.33
C GLY A 138 -35.76 36.28 -14.96
N PHE A 139 -37.05 36.61 -14.86
CA PHE A 139 -37.69 36.96 -13.60
C PHE A 139 -37.68 35.81 -12.59
N GLN A 140 -38.04 34.59 -12.99
CA GLN A 140 -38.01 33.42 -12.10
C GLN A 140 -36.61 33.10 -11.56
N VAL A 141 -35.58 33.25 -12.40
CA VAL A 141 -34.18 33.11 -11.96
C VAL A 141 -33.86 34.15 -10.87
N GLU A 142 -34.31 35.38 -11.06
CA GLU A 142 -34.06 36.44 -10.09
C GLU A 142 -34.81 36.24 -8.77
N CYS A 143 -36.08 35.81 -8.81
CA CYS A 143 -36.82 35.45 -7.61
C CYS A 143 -36.12 34.33 -6.83
N THR A 144 -35.56 33.34 -7.55
CA THR A 144 -34.79 32.26 -6.93
C THR A 144 -33.53 32.79 -6.25
N ARG A 145 -32.85 33.80 -6.83
CA ARG A 145 -31.68 34.44 -6.20
C ARG A 145 -32.04 35.20 -4.94
N LEU A 146 -33.13 35.96 -4.94
CA LEU A 146 -33.62 36.64 -3.73
C LEU A 146 -33.97 35.62 -2.65
N LYS A 147 -34.70 34.55 -3.02
CA LYS A 147 -35.03 33.45 -2.09
C LYS A 147 -33.78 32.78 -1.50
N HIS A 148 -32.77 32.52 -2.33
CA HIS A 148 -31.52 31.93 -1.87
C HIS A 148 -30.66 32.92 -1.09
N ALA A 149 -30.81 34.24 -1.28
CA ALA A 149 -30.15 35.33 -0.55
C ALA A 149 -28.63 35.17 -0.39
N LEU A 150 -27.93 34.74 -1.45
CA LEU A 150 -26.47 34.59 -1.42
C LEU A 150 -25.78 35.95 -1.24
N PRO A 151 -24.69 36.07 -0.45
CA PRO A 151 -24.03 37.35 -0.18
C PRO A 151 -23.62 38.12 -1.43
N ILE A 152 -23.15 37.41 -2.45
CA ILE A 152 -22.75 38.02 -3.72
C ILE A 152 -23.89 38.81 -4.40
N TYR A 153 -25.15 38.45 -4.11
CA TYR A 153 -26.31 39.13 -4.69
C TYR A 153 -26.45 40.57 -4.18
N ALA A 154 -26.07 40.84 -2.93
CA ALA A 154 -26.10 42.18 -2.33
C ALA A 154 -25.18 43.19 -3.05
N ARG A 155 -24.17 42.68 -3.78
CA ARG A 155 -23.16 43.47 -4.49
C ARG A 155 -23.23 43.27 -5.99
N ARG A 156 -24.36 42.78 -6.52
CA ARG A 156 -24.50 42.41 -7.93
C ARG A 156 -24.19 43.59 -8.85
N SER A 157 -24.78 44.76 -8.61
CA SER A 157 -24.58 45.93 -9.45
C SER A 157 -23.12 46.41 -9.39
N ASP A 158 -22.52 46.43 -8.19
CA ASP A 158 -21.09 46.77 -8.02
C ASP A 158 -20.18 45.82 -8.81
N ILE A 159 -20.42 44.51 -8.73
CA ILE A 159 -19.66 43.49 -9.47
C ILE A 159 -19.81 43.70 -10.98
N VAL A 160 -21.04 43.93 -11.45
CA VAL A 160 -21.32 44.13 -12.87
C VAL A 160 -20.61 45.37 -13.40
N SER A 161 -20.71 46.50 -12.70
CA SER A 161 -20.03 47.75 -13.08
C SER A 161 -18.51 47.57 -13.05
N MET A 162 -17.96 47.00 -11.96
CA MET A 162 -16.54 46.74 -11.84
C MET A 162 -15.98 45.92 -13.02
N ILE A 163 -16.68 44.86 -13.46
CA ILE A 163 -16.22 44.00 -14.57
C ILE A 163 -16.42 44.68 -15.93
N LYS A 164 -17.45 45.52 -16.10
CA LYS A 164 -17.66 46.24 -17.37
C LYS A 164 -16.62 47.33 -17.59
N ASP A 165 -16.33 48.08 -16.53
CA ASP A 165 -15.52 49.30 -16.59
C ASP A 165 -14.02 49.02 -16.55
N ASN A 166 -13.61 47.81 -16.15
CA ASN A 166 -12.21 47.42 -16.02
C ASN A 166 -11.91 46.18 -16.86
N GLN A 167 -10.73 46.15 -17.45
CA GLN A 167 -10.29 45.00 -18.26
C GLN A 167 -10.01 43.76 -17.40
N VAL A 168 -9.42 43.97 -16.21
CA VAL A 168 -9.11 42.94 -15.23
C VAL A 168 -9.71 43.35 -13.90
N SER A 169 -10.39 42.44 -13.21
CA SER A 169 -10.99 42.68 -11.90
C SER A 169 -10.73 41.50 -10.95
N VAL A 170 -10.45 41.78 -9.68
CA VAL A 170 -10.24 40.76 -8.65
C VAL A 170 -11.43 40.74 -7.70
N LEU A 171 -12.06 39.57 -7.54
CA LEU A 171 -13.17 39.38 -6.61
C LEU A 171 -12.76 38.43 -5.48
N LEU A 172 -12.73 38.97 -4.27
CA LEU A 172 -12.52 38.22 -3.05
C LEU A 172 -13.86 37.85 -2.42
N GLY A 173 -13.93 36.64 -1.88
CA GLY A 173 -15.03 36.29 -0.99
C GLY A 173 -14.97 34.83 -0.59
N GLU A 174 -15.48 34.50 0.58
CA GLU A 174 -15.35 33.15 1.14
C GLU A 174 -16.10 32.09 0.32
N THR A 175 -15.80 30.81 0.56
CA THR A 175 -16.56 29.71 -0.04
C THR A 175 -18.03 29.79 0.38
N GLY A 176 -18.96 29.58 -0.56
CA GLY A 176 -20.40 29.68 -0.27
C GLY A 176 -21.01 31.09 -0.45
N SER A 177 -20.20 32.11 -0.73
CA SER A 177 -20.70 33.46 -1.08
C SER A 177 -21.44 33.52 -2.43
N GLY A 178 -21.18 32.56 -3.33
CA GLY A 178 -21.83 32.46 -4.64
C GLY A 178 -20.97 32.87 -5.85
N LYS A 179 -19.66 33.11 -5.68
CA LYS A 179 -18.72 33.52 -6.76
C LYS A 179 -18.80 32.62 -8.00
N SER A 180 -18.55 31.34 -7.80
CA SER A 180 -18.45 30.33 -8.86
C SER A 180 -19.77 30.06 -9.58
N THR A 181 -20.91 30.37 -8.96
CA THR A 181 -22.24 30.11 -9.53
C THR A 181 -22.82 31.36 -10.20
N GLN A 182 -22.71 32.54 -9.57
CA GLN A 182 -23.48 33.72 -9.99
C GLN A 182 -22.76 34.64 -10.98
N ILE A 183 -21.43 34.80 -10.91
CA ILE A 183 -20.70 35.80 -11.73
C ILE A 183 -20.91 35.56 -13.23
N ALA A 184 -20.76 34.32 -13.68
CA ALA A 184 -20.96 33.97 -15.09
C ALA A 184 -22.40 34.26 -15.56
N GLN A 185 -23.39 34.08 -14.68
CA GLN A 185 -24.79 34.39 -14.97
C GLN A 185 -25.02 35.90 -15.04
N TYR A 186 -24.41 36.69 -14.15
CA TYR A 186 -24.48 38.15 -14.20
C TYR A 186 -23.90 38.68 -15.50
N MET A 187 -22.72 38.20 -15.89
CA MET A 187 -22.11 38.57 -17.17
C MET A 187 -23.00 38.21 -18.37
N TYR A 188 -23.60 37.02 -18.36
CA TYR A 188 -24.54 36.62 -19.41
C TYR A 188 -25.75 37.57 -19.51
N GLN A 189 -26.38 37.90 -18.38
CA GLN A 189 -27.56 38.77 -18.33
C GLN A 189 -27.28 40.20 -18.77
N THR A 190 -26.03 40.66 -18.66
CA THR A 190 -25.64 42.00 -19.12
C THR A 190 -25.42 42.09 -20.63
N GLY A 191 -25.57 40.98 -21.36
CA GLY A 191 -25.34 40.90 -22.80
C GLY A 191 -23.88 40.63 -23.18
N MET A 192 -23.00 40.34 -22.22
CA MET A 192 -21.59 40.02 -22.50
C MET A 192 -21.44 38.85 -23.49
N ALA A 193 -22.38 37.90 -23.44
CA ALA A 193 -22.39 36.74 -24.32
C ALA A 193 -22.74 37.04 -25.80
N ASN A 194 -23.05 38.29 -26.14
CA ASN A 194 -23.35 38.73 -27.49
C ASN A 194 -22.08 38.93 -28.33
N THR A 195 -20.95 39.22 -27.69
CA THR A 195 -19.65 39.48 -28.34
C THR A 195 -18.73 38.27 -28.33
N GLY A 196 -19.00 37.28 -27.47
CA GLY A 196 -18.21 36.05 -27.33
C GLY A 196 -18.74 35.16 -26.22
N LEU A 197 -18.09 34.03 -25.96
CA LEU A 197 -18.46 33.13 -24.87
C LEU A 197 -17.98 33.66 -23.52
N ILE A 198 -18.67 33.26 -22.45
CA ILE A 198 -18.22 33.45 -21.07
C ILE A 198 -17.65 32.11 -20.61
N VAL A 199 -16.37 32.09 -20.25
CA VAL A 199 -15.72 30.91 -19.68
C VAL A 199 -15.45 31.11 -18.20
N CYS A 200 -15.76 30.10 -17.39
CA CYS A 200 -15.33 30.00 -16.01
C CYS A 200 -14.41 28.79 -15.88
N THR A 201 -13.15 29.02 -15.53
CA THR A 201 -12.19 27.94 -15.32
C THR A 201 -12.21 27.45 -13.88
N GLN A 202 -11.93 26.17 -13.70
CA GLN A 202 -11.83 25.52 -12.41
C GLN A 202 -10.59 24.62 -12.40
N PRO A 203 -9.84 24.56 -11.29
CA PRO A 203 -8.69 23.65 -11.20
C PRO A 203 -9.13 22.17 -11.26
N ARG A 204 -10.35 21.84 -10.80
CA ARG A 204 -10.83 20.46 -10.65
C ARG A 204 -11.93 20.07 -11.64
N LYS A 205 -11.79 18.91 -12.29
CA LYS A 205 -12.78 18.35 -13.26
C LYS A 205 -14.20 18.23 -12.66
N ILE A 206 -14.30 17.71 -11.42
CA ILE A 206 -15.60 17.49 -10.75
C ILE A 206 -16.29 18.83 -10.45
N ALA A 207 -15.54 19.84 -10.02
CA ALA A 207 -16.07 21.16 -9.73
C ALA A 207 -16.68 21.80 -11.00
N ALA A 208 -15.96 21.77 -12.13
CA ALA A 208 -16.48 22.28 -13.41
C ALA A 208 -17.78 21.59 -13.86
N ILE A 209 -17.86 20.24 -13.77
CA ILE A 209 -19.09 19.51 -14.13
C ILE A 209 -20.24 19.85 -13.19
N SER A 210 -19.97 19.86 -11.88
CA SER A 210 -20.98 20.14 -10.85
C SER A 210 -21.53 21.56 -10.98
N LEU A 211 -20.66 22.55 -11.15
CA LEU A 211 -21.02 23.95 -11.34
C LEU A 211 -21.82 24.15 -12.64
N ALA A 212 -21.39 23.58 -13.76
CA ALA A 212 -22.17 23.65 -15.00
C ALA A 212 -23.57 23.05 -14.85
N THR A 213 -23.68 21.92 -14.13
CA THR A 213 -24.96 21.25 -13.88
C THR A 213 -25.86 22.07 -12.96
N HIS A 214 -25.28 22.63 -11.90
CA HIS A 214 -25.98 23.48 -10.95
C HIS A 214 -26.47 24.78 -11.62
N VAL A 215 -25.60 25.48 -12.33
CA VAL A 215 -25.93 26.74 -13.02
C VAL A 215 -26.89 26.52 -14.19
N ALA A 216 -26.81 25.39 -14.89
CA ALA A 216 -27.84 25.03 -15.87
C ALA A 216 -29.22 24.90 -15.21
N ARG A 217 -29.29 24.23 -14.05
CA ARG A 217 -30.54 24.09 -13.29
C ARG A 217 -31.07 25.43 -12.80
N GLU A 218 -30.20 26.30 -12.25
CA GLU A 218 -30.60 27.64 -11.82
C GLU A 218 -31.13 28.48 -12.98
N MET A 219 -30.50 28.41 -14.14
CA MET A 219 -30.89 29.13 -15.36
C MET A 219 -32.06 28.48 -16.13
N GLY A 220 -32.70 27.44 -15.57
CA GLY A 220 -33.84 26.75 -16.18
C GLY A 220 -33.52 26.05 -17.51
N THR A 221 -32.29 25.59 -17.70
CA THR A 221 -31.81 24.95 -18.94
C THR A 221 -31.19 23.57 -18.68
N SER A 222 -30.97 22.81 -19.75
CA SER A 222 -30.22 21.55 -19.68
C SER A 222 -28.75 21.76 -20.00
N VAL A 223 -27.86 21.02 -19.33
CA VAL A 223 -26.42 21.07 -19.62
C VAL A 223 -26.16 20.73 -21.09
N GLY A 224 -25.34 21.55 -21.75
CA GLY A 224 -25.04 21.48 -23.18
C GLY A 224 -25.88 22.44 -24.03
N GLN A 225 -26.97 23.00 -23.50
CA GLN A 225 -27.72 24.10 -24.15
C GLN A 225 -27.05 25.43 -23.81
N LEU A 226 -27.69 26.29 -23.02
CA LEU A 226 -27.15 27.61 -22.66
C LEU A 226 -25.85 27.52 -21.85
N VAL A 227 -25.79 26.56 -20.93
CA VAL A 227 -24.65 26.30 -20.04
C VAL A 227 -24.05 24.94 -20.38
N GLY A 228 -22.74 24.89 -20.59
CA GLY A 228 -22.01 23.68 -20.95
C GLY A 228 -20.73 23.50 -20.15
N TYR A 229 -20.02 22.40 -20.41
CA TYR A 229 -18.68 22.20 -19.87
C TYR A 229 -17.72 21.52 -20.84
N LYS A 230 -16.42 21.73 -20.61
CA LYS A 230 -15.31 21.03 -21.28
C LYS A 230 -14.28 20.55 -20.25
N VAL A 231 -14.18 19.25 -20.02
CA VAL A 231 -13.19 18.69 -19.08
C VAL A 231 -12.56 17.42 -19.64
N GLY A 232 -11.24 17.45 -19.88
CA GLY A 232 -10.53 16.37 -20.55
C GLY A 232 -11.24 15.94 -21.84
N MET A 233 -11.74 14.70 -21.86
CA MET A 233 -12.49 14.16 -23.00
C MET A 233 -14.00 14.44 -23.00
N GLN A 234 -14.55 14.88 -21.88
CA GLN A 234 -16.00 15.10 -21.74
C GLN A 234 -16.35 16.52 -22.15
N ILE A 235 -17.02 16.66 -23.29
CA ILE A 235 -17.49 17.94 -23.82
C ILE A 235 -19.00 17.89 -23.92
N LYS A 236 -19.68 18.79 -23.20
CA LYS A 236 -21.12 19.06 -23.35
C LYS A 236 -21.30 20.50 -23.75
N GLN A 237 -21.28 20.75 -25.05
CA GLN A 237 -21.45 22.07 -25.65
C GLN A 237 -22.24 21.91 -26.97
N THR A 238 -23.10 22.89 -27.26
CA THR A 238 -23.73 23.05 -28.58
C THR A 238 -23.49 24.46 -29.10
N ARG A 239 -23.99 24.78 -30.30
CA ARG A 239 -23.95 26.15 -30.84
C ARG A 239 -24.75 27.15 -29.99
N ASN A 240 -25.68 26.66 -29.16
CA ASN A 240 -26.49 27.49 -28.26
C ASN A 240 -25.77 27.83 -26.95
N THR A 241 -24.62 27.21 -26.67
CA THR A 241 -23.89 27.42 -25.43
C THR A 241 -23.24 28.79 -25.39
N LYS A 242 -23.47 29.51 -24.29
CA LYS A 242 -22.96 30.86 -24.04
C LYS A 242 -22.09 30.94 -22.79
N ILE A 243 -22.34 30.07 -21.81
CA ILE A 243 -21.53 29.93 -20.60
C ILE A 243 -20.88 28.55 -20.63
N ILE A 244 -19.55 28.49 -20.49
CA ILE A 244 -18.80 27.22 -20.44
C ILE A 244 -17.98 27.16 -19.17
N TYR A 245 -18.15 26.09 -18.40
CA TYR A 245 -17.23 25.73 -17.33
C TYR A 245 -16.17 24.77 -17.85
N MET A 246 -14.90 25.01 -17.59
CA MET A 246 -13.85 24.10 -18.04
C MET A 246 -12.69 24.03 -17.06
N THR A 247 -11.79 23.08 -17.23
CA THR A 247 -10.56 23.07 -16.45
C THR A 247 -9.54 24.08 -16.98
N ASP A 248 -8.68 24.62 -16.12
CA ASP A 248 -7.61 25.56 -16.52
C ASP A 248 -6.78 25.03 -17.69
N HIS A 249 -6.39 23.75 -17.61
CA HIS A 249 -5.66 23.04 -18.67
C HIS A 249 -6.41 23.02 -20.01
N MET A 250 -7.75 22.98 -20.02
CA MET A 250 -8.53 22.99 -21.26
C MET A 250 -8.49 24.35 -21.93
N LEU A 251 -8.63 25.44 -21.16
CA LEU A 251 -8.51 26.79 -21.71
C LEU A 251 -7.08 27.07 -22.18
N LEU A 252 -6.07 26.61 -21.43
CA LEU A 252 -4.66 26.71 -21.83
C LEU A 252 -4.40 25.97 -23.15
N ASN A 253 -4.99 24.79 -23.35
CA ASN A 253 -4.88 24.06 -24.63
C ASN A 253 -5.58 24.79 -25.79
N GLU A 254 -6.65 25.53 -25.54
CA GLU A 254 -7.27 26.35 -26.58
C GLU A 254 -6.36 27.52 -27.03
N CYS A 255 -5.48 28.01 -26.14
CA CYS A 255 -4.47 29.01 -26.48
C CYS A 255 -3.52 28.56 -27.59
N LEU A 256 -3.31 27.24 -27.76
CA LEU A 256 -2.48 26.70 -28.84
C LEU A 256 -3.05 27.04 -30.22
N ARG A 257 -4.38 27.04 -30.34
CA ARG A 257 -5.08 27.35 -31.59
C ARG A 257 -5.33 28.85 -31.72
N ASP A 258 -5.65 29.50 -30.60
CA ASP A 258 -6.03 30.90 -30.57
C ASP A 258 -5.43 31.60 -29.35
N LYS A 259 -4.24 32.18 -29.53
CA LYS A 259 -3.50 32.90 -28.48
C LYS A 259 -4.21 34.16 -27.97
N ASN A 260 -5.19 34.66 -28.72
CA ASN A 260 -5.92 35.89 -28.39
C ASN A 260 -7.28 35.60 -27.72
N PHE A 261 -7.66 34.34 -27.50
CA PHE A 261 -8.96 33.98 -26.93
C PHE A 261 -10.14 34.63 -27.65
N SER A 262 -10.09 34.68 -28.99
CA SER A 262 -11.06 35.32 -29.89
C SER A 262 -12.48 34.81 -29.71
N ALA A 263 -12.64 33.56 -29.27
CA ALA A 263 -13.96 32.98 -28.96
C ALA A 263 -14.61 33.52 -27.67
N TYR A 264 -13.86 34.21 -26.82
CA TYR A 264 -14.29 34.60 -25.48
C TYR A 264 -14.41 36.12 -25.33
N ALA A 265 -15.50 36.54 -24.68
CA ALA A 265 -15.71 37.93 -24.26
C ALA A 265 -15.33 38.15 -22.79
N CYS A 266 -15.51 37.13 -21.95
CA CYS A 266 -15.17 37.17 -20.55
C CYS A 266 -14.54 35.85 -20.09
N ILE A 267 -13.39 35.93 -19.43
CA ILE A 267 -12.69 34.80 -18.81
C ILE A 267 -12.71 35.00 -17.30
N ILE A 268 -13.34 34.07 -16.60
CA ILE A 268 -13.35 34.01 -15.13
C ILE A 268 -12.38 32.90 -14.73
N VAL A 269 -11.29 33.26 -14.07
CA VAL A 269 -10.33 32.32 -13.47
C VAL A 269 -10.72 32.14 -12.01
N ASP A 270 -11.39 31.02 -11.72
CA ASP A 270 -11.95 30.75 -10.40
C ASP A 270 -11.06 29.86 -9.54
N GLU A 271 -11.23 29.97 -8.22
CA GLU A 271 -10.39 29.35 -7.21
C GLU A 271 -8.89 29.60 -7.42
N ALA A 272 -8.54 30.83 -7.82
CA ALA A 272 -7.15 31.23 -8.08
C ALA A 272 -6.24 31.14 -6.84
N HIS A 273 -6.81 30.90 -5.65
CA HIS A 273 -6.07 30.59 -4.43
C HIS A 273 -5.42 29.20 -4.44
N GLU A 274 -5.89 28.24 -5.25
CA GLU A 274 -5.24 26.92 -5.37
C GLU A 274 -3.85 27.01 -6.03
N ARG A 275 -3.60 28.09 -6.81
CA ARG A 275 -2.31 28.39 -7.46
C ARG A 275 -1.66 27.17 -8.12
N SER A 276 -2.47 26.43 -8.88
CA SER A 276 -2.00 25.28 -9.65
C SER A 276 -1.07 25.72 -10.77
N ILE A 277 -0.19 24.83 -11.24
CA ILE A 277 0.73 25.13 -12.35
C ILE A 277 -0.03 25.69 -13.56
N TYR A 278 -1.11 25.03 -13.98
CA TYR A 278 -1.85 25.42 -15.18
C TYR A 278 -2.60 26.74 -15.01
N THR A 279 -3.09 27.05 -13.80
CA THR A 279 -3.70 28.35 -13.50
C THR A 279 -2.68 29.48 -13.70
N ASP A 280 -1.46 29.33 -13.17
CA ASP A 280 -0.41 30.35 -13.30
C ASP A 280 0.05 30.51 -14.77
N LEU A 281 0.21 29.41 -15.51
CA LEU A 281 0.51 29.49 -16.96
C LEU A 281 -0.61 30.17 -17.74
N LEU A 282 -1.86 29.84 -17.43
CA LEU A 282 -3.04 30.44 -18.05
C LEU A 282 -3.10 31.95 -17.78
N LEU A 283 -2.85 32.39 -16.54
CA LEU A 283 -2.83 33.80 -16.18
C LEU A 283 -1.77 34.59 -16.98
N GLY A 284 -0.58 34.02 -17.20
CA GLY A 284 0.43 34.67 -18.04
C GLY A 284 0.05 34.74 -19.52
N MET A 285 -0.61 33.71 -20.05
CA MET A 285 -1.16 33.75 -21.41
C MET A 285 -2.30 34.77 -21.53
N ILE A 286 -3.17 34.87 -20.54
CA ILE A 286 -4.25 35.86 -20.47
C ILE A 286 -3.65 37.28 -20.42
N LYS A 287 -2.70 37.55 -19.52
CA LYS A 287 -2.01 38.86 -19.42
C LYS A 287 -1.34 39.27 -20.72
N LYS A 288 -0.80 38.31 -21.47
CA LYS A 288 -0.25 38.58 -22.81
C LYS A 288 -1.35 38.99 -23.80
N SER A 289 -2.49 38.30 -23.78
CA SER A 289 -3.65 38.62 -24.63
C SER A 289 -4.33 39.95 -24.25
N THR A 290 -4.35 40.36 -22.98
CA THR A 290 -4.97 41.64 -22.58
C THR A 290 -4.28 42.86 -23.22
N LYS A 291 -3.02 42.72 -23.64
CA LYS A 291 -2.30 43.76 -24.39
C LYS A 291 -2.87 43.98 -25.80
N THR A 292 -3.38 42.93 -26.45
CA THR A 292 -3.96 42.98 -27.80
C THR A 292 -5.48 43.08 -27.80
N ARG A 293 -6.16 42.44 -26.84
CA ARG A 293 -7.62 42.38 -26.71
C ARG A 293 -8.14 43.28 -25.59
N ARG A 294 -8.29 44.58 -25.88
CA ARG A 294 -8.85 45.58 -24.94
C ARG A 294 -10.34 45.36 -24.61
N ASP A 295 -11.04 44.63 -25.46
CA ASP A 295 -12.43 44.21 -25.30
C ASP A 295 -12.59 43.03 -24.34
N LEU A 296 -11.58 42.17 -24.19
CA LEU A 296 -11.62 41.01 -23.31
C LEU A 296 -11.73 41.43 -21.85
N ARG A 297 -12.69 40.84 -21.12
CA ARG A 297 -12.82 41.00 -19.67
C ARG A 297 -12.26 39.80 -18.94
N VAL A 298 -11.50 40.05 -17.88
CA VAL A 298 -10.85 39.02 -17.06
C VAL A 298 -11.27 39.21 -15.60
N VAL A 299 -11.80 38.16 -14.99
CA VAL A 299 -12.20 38.16 -13.59
C VAL A 299 -11.39 37.10 -12.87
N VAL A 300 -10.63 37.49 -11.85
CA VAL A 300 -9.90 36.55 -11.00
C VAL A 300 -10.66 36.43 -9.68
N THR A 301 -11.18 35.25 -9.37
CA THR A 301 -11.93 35.00 -8.13
C THR A 301 -11.11 34.16 -7.17
N SER A 302 -11.15 34.53 -5.90
CA SER A 302 -10.37 33.89 -4.84
C SER A 302 -11.08 33.96 -3.50
N ALA A 303 -10.86 32.96 -2.65
CA ALA A 303 -11.38 32.93 -1.29
C ALA A 303 -10.42 33.57 -0.27
N THR A 304 -9.12 33.36 -0.46
CA THR A 304 -8.13 33.55 0.62
C THR A 304 -6.80 34.16 0.16
N ILE A 305 -6.65 34.47 -1.13
CA ILE A 305 -5.38 35.03 -1.62
C ILE A 305 -5.21 36.49 -1.17
N ASP A 306 -3.96 36.88 -0.93
CA ASP A 306 -3.60 38.28 -0.85
C ASP A 306 -3.86 38.94 -2.23
N PRO A 307 -4.81 39.88 -2.34
CA PRO A 307 -5.09 40.56 -3.60
C PRO A 307 -3.86 41.29 -4.14
N ALA A 308 -2.90 41.68 -3.28
CA ALA A 308 -1.70 42.40 -3.67
C ALA A 308 -0.88 41.63 -4.73
N VAL A 309 -0.86 40.29 -4.69
CA VAL A 309 -0.13 39.48 -5.68
C VAL A 309 -0.72 39.67 -7.07
N PHE A 310 -2.05 39.59 -7.21
CA PHE A 310 -2.71 39.74 -8.51
C PHE A 310 -2.78 41.19 -8.97
N VAL A 311 -2.96 42.14 -8.05
CA VAL A 311 -2.90 43.58 -8.33
C VAL A 311 -1.50 43.96 -8.79
N SER A 312 -0.44 43.49 -8.12
CA SER A 312 0.93 43.75 -8.58
C SER A 312 1.20 43.10 -9.95
N TYR A 313 0.64 41.90 -10.19
CA TYR A 313 0.90 41.16 -11.42
C TYR A 313 0.19 41.75 -12.65
N PHE A 314 -1.09 42.09 -12.56
CA PHE A 314 -1.85 42.68 -13.67
C PHE A 314 -1.70 44.20 -13.77
N GLY A 315 -1.07 44.84 -12.78
CA GLY A 315 -1.09 46.29 -12.60
C GLY A 315 -2.35 46.75 -11.86
N THR A 316 -2.57 48.06 -11.76
CA THR A 316 -3.72 48.62 -11.03
C THR A 316 -5.06 48.05 -11.54
N CYS A 317 -5.65 47.14 -10.78
CA CYS A 317 -6.97 46.56 -11.03
C CYS A 317 -7.85 46.67 -9.78
N PRO A 318 -9.17 46.89 -9.93
CA PRO A 318 -10.08 46.99 -8.80
C PRO A 318 -10.20 45.64 -8.07
N VAL A 319 -10.29 45.74 -6.74
CA VAL A 319 -10.55 44.61 -5.85
C VAL A 319 -11.88 44.86 -5.17
N LEU A 320 -12.80 43.89 -5.28
CA LEU A 320 -14.06 43.90 -4.54
C LEU A 320 -14.09 42.71 -3.60
N SER A 321 -14.46 42.93 -2.34
CA SER A 321 -14.64 41.88 -1.34
C SER A 321 -16.13 41.65 -1.06
N VAL A 322 -16.51 40.38 -1.01
CA VAL A 322 -17.85 39.92 -0.65
C VAL A 322 -17.74 39.07 0.61
N SER A 323 -18.42 39.48 1.67
CA SER A 323 -18.52 38.74 2.93
C SER A 323 -19.13 37.36 2.72
N GLY A 324 -18.68 36.36 3.48
CA GLY A 324 -19.22 35.00 3.43
C GLY A 324 -20.52 34.82 4.23
N ARG A 325 -21.06 33.60 4.17
CA ARG A 325 -22.14 33.09 5.04
C ARG A 325 -21.56 32.24 6.16
N MET A 326 -20.66 32.79 6.96
CA MET A 326 -20.20 32.07 8.14
C MET A 326 -20.94 32.58 9.37
N PHE A 327 -21.51 31.64 10.12
CA PHE A 327 -21.85 31.88 11.51
C PHE A 327 -20.55 32.13 12.30
N PRO A 328 -20.61 32.88 13.42
CA PRO A 328 -19.43 33.12 14.24
C PRO A 328 -18.80 31.78 14.70
N VAL A 329 -17.47 31.75 14.72
CA VAL A 329 -16.70 30.58 15.17
C VAL A 329 -15.69 31.04 16.20
N ASP A 330 -15.86 30.61 17.45
CA ASP A 330 -14.92 30.93 18.52
C ASP A 330 -13.64 30.12 18.34
N VAL A 331 -12.50 30.78 18.54
CA VAL A 331 -11.19 30.12 18.41
C VAL A 331 -10.60 29.91 19.79
N VAL A 332 -10.42 28.64 20.16
CA VAL A 332 -9.76 28.24 21.41
C VAL A 332 -8.33 27.84 21.09
N TRP A 333 -7.38 28.54 21.71
CA TRP A 333 -5.94 28.32 21.52
C TRP A 333 -5.37 27.47 22.64
N THR A 334 -4.37 26.65 22.32
CA THR A 334 -3.63 25.84 23.29
C THR A 334 -2.25 26.46 23.50
N GLU A 335 -1.80 26.62 24.75
CA GLU A 335 -0.46 27.17 25.05
C GLU A 335 0.67 26.11 24.98
N ASP A 336 0.31 24.83 24.96
CA ASP A 336 1.27 23.72 24.88
C ASP A 336 1.74 23.48 23.44
N GLU A 337 2.97 23.91 23.13
CA GLU A 337 3.62 23.71 21.83
C GLU A 337 4.20 22.29 21.64
N SER A 338 4.23 21.45 22.69
CA SER A 338 4.67 20.05 22.57
C SER A 338 3.70 19.19 21.75
N SER A 339 2.50 19.72 21.49
CA SER A 339 1.46 19.14 20.64
C SER A 339 1.92 18.87 19.20
N PHE A 340 2.91 19.58 18.65
CA PHE A 340 3.33 19.36 17.26
C PHE A 340 4.02 18.01 17.03
N GLU A 341 4.84 17.57 17.99
CA GLU A 341 5.56 16.29 17.91
C GLU A 341 4.60 15.11 18.10
N ASN A 342 3.57 15.28 18.94
CA ASN A 342 2.55 14.27 19.24
C ASN A 342 1.13 14.67 18.80
N HIS A 343 1.02 15.37 17.65
CA HIS A 343 -0.24 15.97 17.19
C HIS A 343 -1.38 14.95 17.02
N GLU A 344 -1.05 13.70 16.71
CA GLU A 344 -2.02 12.61 16.62
C GLU A 344 -2.70 12.33 17.97
N GLN A 345 -1.91 12.24 19.05
CA GLN A 345 -2.44 11.98 20.39
C GLN A 345 -3.17 13.21 20.94
N ALA A 346 -2.59 14.41 20.79
CA ALA A 346 -3.23 15.66 21.21
C ALA A 346 -4.58 15.87 20.53
N ALA A 347 -4.69 15.54 19.23
CA ALA A 347 -5.95 15.60 18.50
C ALA A 347 -7.00 14.61 19.02
N LEU A 348 -6.58 13.39 19.34
CA LEU A 348 -7.46 12.38 19.94
C LEU A 348 -7.98 12.84 21.31
N ASP A 349 -7.09 13.28 22.18
CA ASP A 349 -7.42 13.72 23.54
C ASP A 349 -8.40 14.90 23.50
N LYS A 350 -8.13 15.89 22.63
CA LYS A 350 -9.06 17.02 22.44
C LYS A 350 -10.40 16.60 21.83
N THR A 351 -10.41 15.60 20.94
CA THR A 351 -11.67 15.08 20.38
C THR A 351 -12.54 14.43 21.45
N ILE A 352 -11.93 13.68 22.37
CA ILE A 352 -12.64 13.08 23.51
C ILE A 352 -13.17 14.16 24.47
N GLU A 353 -12.34 15.15 24.79
CA GLU A 353 -12.73 16.28 25.66
C GLU A 353 -13.96 17.03 25.08
N VAL A 354 -13.93 17.36 23.80
CA VAL A 354 -15.02 18.06 23.11
C VAL A 354 -16.28 17.19 23.01
N HIS A 355 -16.14 15.88 22.82
CA HIS A 355 -17.29 14.96 22.81
C HIS A 355 -18.06 14.99 24.14
N HIS A 356 -17.35 14.96 25.27
CA HIS A 356 -17.97 14.95 26.60
C HIS A 356 -18.46 16.30 27.10
N ASN A 357 -17.74 17.39 26.79
CA ASN A 357 -17.97 18.68 27.45
C ASN A 357 -18.82 19.67 26.63
N GLU A 358 -18.85 19.55 25.30
CA GLU A 358 -19.58 20.48 24.44
C GLU A 358 -20.99 19.97 24.09
N GLU A 359 -21.90 20.88 23.78
CA GLU A 359 -23.29 20.56 23.38
C GLU A 359 -23.37 19.79 22.05
N GLN A 360 -24.55 19.27 21.70
CA GLN A 360 -24.77 18.52 20.46
C GLN A 360 -24.27 19.27 19.21
N GLY A 361 -23.44 18.59 18.42
CA GLY A 361 -22.89 19.07 17.16
C GLY A 361 -21.75 18.17 16.69
N ASP A 362 -21.59 17.97 15.39
CA ASP A 362 -20.60 17.03 14.87
C ASP A 362 -19.18 17.62 14.95
N ILE A 363 -18.18 16.74 15.07
CA ILE A 363 -16.76 17.09 15.24
C ILE A 363 -16.00 16.75 13.96
N LEU A 364 -15.15 17.67 13.51
CA LEU A 364 -14.19 17.45 12.43
C LEU A 364 -12.76 17.67 12.91
N THR A 365 -11.96 16.61 12.94
CA THR A 365 -10.57 16.64 13.41
C THR A 365 -9.60 16.50 12.24
N PHE A 366 -8.66 17.43 12.11
CA PHE A 366 -7.66 17.44 11.04
C PHE A 366 -6.36 16.73 11.46
N LEU A 367 -5.96 15.74 10.67
CA LEU A 367 -4.72 14.96 10.81
C LEU A 367 -3.90 14.99 9.52
N THR A 368 -2.65 14.53 9.56
CA THR A 368 -1.73 14.69 8.42
C THR A 368 -1.77 13.53 7.44
N SER A 369 -2.13 12.32 7.88
CA SER A 369 -2.11 11.13 7.00
C SER A 369 -3.28 10.18 7.18
N PRO A 370 -3.61 9.37 6.14
CA PRO A 370 -4.59 8.30 6.24
C PRO A 370 -4.32 7.32 7.40
N LEU A 371 -3.05 7.04 7.70
CA LEU A 371 -2.68 6.10 8.76
C LEU A 371 -2.94 6.68 10.16
N GLU A 372 -2.72 7.99 10.35
CA GLU A 372 -3.11 8.69 11.58
C GLU A 372 -4.63 8.71 11.73
N VAL A 373 -5.36 9.03 10.65
CA VAL A 373 -6.83 9.01 10.64
C VAL A 373 -7.38 7.64 11.08
N GLU A 374 -6.92 6.55 10.46
CA GLU A 374 -7.37 5.20 10.83
C GLU A 374 -7.01 4.83 12.28
N ARG A 375 -5.81 5.20 12.75
CA ARG A 375 -5.38 4.91 14.14
C ARG A 375 -6.18 5.71 15.16
N CYS A 376 -6.45 6.99 14.92
CA CYS A 376 -7.32 7.80 15.77
C CYS A 376 -8.75 7.28 15.80
N CYS A 377 -9.30 6.78 14.69
CA CYS A 377 -10.62 6.16 14.69
C CYS A 377 -10.67 4.97 15.66
N VAL A 378 -9.71 4.04 15.55
CA VAL A 378 -9.63 2.85 16.42
C VAL A 378 -9.36 3.24 17.87
N ALA A 379 -8.46 4.21 18.10
CA ALA A 379 -8.13 4.66 19.44
C ALA A 379 -9.33 5.36 20.11
N LEU A 380 -10.11 6.13 19.36
CA LEU A 380 -11.34 6.76 19.85
C LEU A 380 -12.39 5.70 20.22
N GLU A 381 -12.62 4.72 19.34
CA GLU A 381 -13.56 3.62 19.60
C GLU A 381 -13.17 2.82 20.85
N ASN A 382 -11.87 2.56 21.07
CA ASN A 382 -11.39 1.90 22.28
C ASN A 382 -11.50 2.78 23.54
N ALA A 383 -11.28 4.08 23.41
CA ALA A 383 -11.35 5.02 24.54
C ALA A 383 -12.81 5.25 25.00
N LEU A 384 -13.75 5.19 24.05
CA LEU A 384 -15.18 5.45 24.27
C LEU A 384 -16.03 4.17 24.13
N ASP A 385 -15.47 2.99 24.42
CA ASP A 385 -16.17 1.70 24.26
C ASP A 385 -17.47 1.59 25.11
N SER A 386 -17.56 2.39 26.18
CA SER A 386 -18.78 2.51 27.02
C SER A 386 -19.87 3.40 26.41
N ASP A 387 -19.53 4.24 25.44
CA ASP A 387 -20.39 5.31 24.96
C ASP A 387 -21.12 4.87 23.69
N THR A 388 -22.44 5.08 23.65
CA THR A 388 -23.27 4.68 22.50
C THR A 388 -23.77 5.87 21.67
N ASP A 389 -23.41 7.08 22.07
CA ASP A 389 -23.90 8.36 21.57
C ASP A 389 -23.01 8.97 20.48
N PHE A 390 -22.12 8.19 19.85
CA PHE A 390 -21.32 8.66 18.72
C PHE A 390 -21.24 7.69 17.55
N ILE A 391 -20.79 8.22 16.40
CA ILE A 391 -20.30 7.46 15.24
C ILE A 391 -18.94 8.02 14.82
N CYS A 392 -17.96 7.15 14.59
CA CYS A 392 -16.63 7.54 14.13
C CYS A 392 -16.49 7.23 12.64
N LEU A 393 -16.04 8.21 11.84
CA LEU A 393 -15.87 8.04 10.39
C LEU A 393 -14.51 8.60 9.91
N PRO A 394 -13.73 7.83 9.13
CA PRO A 394 -12.52 8.34 8.49
C PRO A 394 -12.85 9.12 7.21
N LEU A 395 -12.05 10.14 6.89
CA LEU A 395 -12.12 10.86 5.62
C LEU A 395 -10.73 11.18 5.05
N HIS A 396 -10.29 10.38 4.08
CA HIS A 396 -9.04 10.63 3.35
C HIS A 396 -9.08 10.09 1.90
N GLY A 397 -8.13 10.53 1.08
CA GLY A 397 -8.10 10.24 -0.36
C GLY A 397 -8.00 8.76 -0.75
N ARG A 398 -7.51 7.88 0.14
CA ARG A 398 -7.42 6.42 -0.10
C ARG A 398 -8.75 5.65 0.07
N LEU A 399 -9.78 6.24 0.67
CA LEU A 399 -11.06 5.57 0.89
C LEU A 399 -11.80 5.33 -0.43
N GLN A 400 -12.66 4.30 -0.44
CA GLN A 400 -13.55 4.07 -1.57
C GLN A 400 -14.66 5.13 -1.64
N ALA A 401 -15.25 5.32 -2.82
CA ALA A 401 -16.24 6.39 -3.04
C ALA A 401 -17.50 6.23 -2.18
N ASN A 402 -17.94 5.00 -1.93
CA ASN A 402 -19.05 4.68 -1.03
C ASN A 402 -18.71 5.02 0.44
N GLU A 403 -17.49 4.77 0.89
CA GLU A 403 -17.03 5.11 2.25
C GLU A 403 -16.92 6.62 2.44
N GLN A 404 -16.35 7.33 1.45
CA GLN A 404 -16.33 8.80 1.46
C GLN A 404 -17.75 9.39 1.46
N GLN A 405 -18.74 8.69 0.91
CA GLN A 405 -20.10 9.20 0.89
C GLN A 405 -20.75 9.22 2.28
N LYS A 406 -20.34 8.31 3.18
CA LYS A 406 -20.93 8.15 4.53
C LYS A 406 -20.81 9.42 5.38
N VAL A 407 -19.76 10.22 5.20
CA VAL A 407 -19.61 11.46 5.99
C VAL A 407 -20.68 12.51 5.67
N PHE A 408 -21.30 12.44 4.49
CA PHE A 408 -22.38 13.36 4.08
C PHE A 408 -23.75 12.95 4.60
N ASP A 409 -23.90 11.72 5.10
CA ASP A 409 -25.16 11.27 5.65
C ASP A 409 -25.45 12.05 6.96
N PRO A 410 -26.72 12.40 7.22
CA PRO A 410 -27.10 13.06 8.46
C PRO A 410 -26.76 12.20 9.68
N SER A 411 -26.36 12.85 10.77
CA SER A 411 -26.09 12.16 12.03
C SER A 411 -27.34 11.43 12.55
N PRO A 412 -27.24 10.16 12.98
CA PRO A 412 -28.35 9.44 13.58
C PRO A 412 -28.90 10.19 14.81
N LYS A 413 -30.21 10.09 15.05
CA LYS A 413 -30.85 10.76 16.20
C LYS A 413 -30.19 10.32 17.52
N GLY A 414 -29.80 11.30 18.33
CA GLY A 414 -29.15 11.06 19.62
C GLY A 414 -27.68 10.62 19.52
N LYS A 415 -27.07 10.67 18.33
CA LYS A 415 -25.63 10.40 18.15
C LYS A 415 -24.89 11.59 17.55
N ARG A 416 -23.67 11.81 18.00
CA ARG A 416 -22.70 12.77 17.44
C ARG A 416 -21.84 12.10 16.37
N LYS A 417 -21.64 12.73 15.22
CA LYS A 417 -20.69 12.24 14.21
C LYS A 417 -19.32 12.86 14.46
N ILE A 418 -18.31 12.01 14.55
CA ILE A 418 -16.91 12.41 14.74
C ILE A 418 -16.13 11.98 13.51
N VAL A 419 -15.59 12.95 12.77
CA VAL A 419 -14.88 12.73 11.51
C VAL A 419 -13.40 13.05 11.69
N PHE A 420 -12.53 12.05 11.53
CA PHE A 420 -11.09 12.27 11.40
C PHE A 420 -10.73 12.40 9.93
N ALA A 421 -10.09 13.51 9.55
CA ALA A 421 -9.87 13.85 8.15
C ALA A 421 -8.45 14.35 7.86
N THR A 422 -7.97 14.08 6.65
CA THR A 422 -6.82 14.81 6.09
C THR A 422 -7.26 16.17 5.53
N ASN A 423 -6.32 16.95 4.95
CA ASN A 423 -6.62 18.18 4.21
C ASN A 423 -7.65 18.01 3.07
N SER A 424 -8.07 16.79 2.73
CA SER A 424 -9.23 16.51 1.87
C SER A 424 -10.54 17.18 2.33
N ALA A 425 -10.71 17.43 3.64
CA ALA A 425 -11.89 18.13 4.17
C ALA A 425 -11.74 19.67 4.15
N GLU A 426 -10.51 20.16 3.97
CA GLU A 426 -10.15 21.57 4.10
C GLU A 426 -10.78 22.44 3.02
N THR A 427 -10.84 21.94 1.78
CA THR A 427 -11.43 22.63 0.61
C THR A 427 -12.48 21.77 -0.11
N SER A 428 -13.43 22.43 -0.76
CA SER A 428 -14.34 21.84 -1.76
C SER A 428 -15.38 20.81 -1.29
N ILE A 429 -15.46 20.49 0.01
CA ILE A 429 -16.41 19.53 0.56
C ILE A 429 -17.15 20.14 1.75
N THR A 430 -18.49 20.14 1.76
CA THR A 430 -19.29 20.56 2.92
C THR A 430 -19.86 19.33 3.61
N ILE A 431 -19.43 19.07 4.85
CA ILE A 431 -20.03 18.02 5.70
C ILE A 431 -21.16 18.70 6.51
N PRO A 432 -22.42 18.27 6.37
CA PRO A 432 -23.51 18.85 7.14
C PRO A 432 -23.38 18.45 8.62
N GLY A 433 -23.66 19.39 9.53
CA GLY A 433 -23.74 19.16 10.98
C GLY A 433 -22.47 19.47 11.78
N ILE A 434 -21.35 19.80 11.11
CA ILE A 434 -20.10 20.16 11.80
C ILE A 434 -20.29 21.47 12.59
N LYS A 435 -20.11 21.38 13.91
CA LYS A 435 -20.13 22.52 14.85
C LYS A 435 -18.76 22.73 15.50
N TYR A 436 -17.96 21.67 15.64
CA TYR A 436 -16.66 21.71 16.28
C TYR A 436 -15.56 21.28 15.30
N VAL A 437 -14.48 22.06 15.25
CA VAL A 437 -13.28 21.73 14.47
C VAL A 437 -12.09 21.60 15.41
N ILE A 438 -11.30 20.55 15.24
CA ILE A 438 -10.03 20.37 15.94
C ILE A 438 -8.92 20.45 14.90
N ASP A 439 -8.07 21.48 15.02
CA ASP A 439 -7.01 21.80 14.08
C ASP A 439 -5.64 21.56 14.71
N THR A 440 -4.93 20.56 14.20
CA THR A 440 -3.55 20.22 14.60
C THR A 440 -2.52 21.23 14.09
N GLY A 441 -2.86 22.12 13.16
CA GLY A 441 -1.93 23.12 12.62
C GLY A 441 -0.88 22.54 11.67
N VAL A 442 -0.96 21.25 11.32
CA VAL A 442 -0.01 20.58 10.43
C VAL A 442 -0.70 19.83 9.29
N ALA A 443 0.05 19.61 8.20
CA ALA A 443 -0.35 18.79 7.07
C ALA A 443 0.88 18.14 6.41
N LYS A 444 0.69 17.02 5.71
CA LYS A 444 1.73 16.44 4.85
C LYS A 444 1.65 17.06 3.46
N GLU A 445 2.77 17.62 3.02
CA GLU A 445 2.88 18.26 1.71
C GLU A 445 4.02 17.65 0.89
N MET A 446 3.80 17.54 -0.42
CA MET A 446 4.83 17.17 -1.39
C MET A 446 5.68 18.40 -1.72
N GLN A 447 7.00 18.23 -1.65
CA GLN A 447 8.00 19.22 -2.02
C GLN A 447 9.04 18.61 -2.95
N PHE A 448 9.37 19.31 -4.03
CA PHE A 448 10.42 18.91 -4.94
C PHE A 448 11.77 19.53 -4.53
N ASP A 449 12.80 18.70 -4.45
CA ASP A 449 14.20 19.12 -4.30
C ASP A 449 14.84 19.19 -5.71
N PRO A 450 15.17 20.39 -6.22
CA PRO A 450 15.74 20.55 -7.56
C PRO A 450 17.14 19.97 -7.69
N ASN A 451 17.96 20.06 -6.64
CA ASN A 451 19.35 19.59 -6.66
C ASN A 451 19.41 18.06 -6.73
N ARG A 452 18.53 17.41 -5.97
CA ARG A 452 18.44 15.94 -5.96
C ARG A 452 17.49 15.39 -7.01
N ASN A 453 16.65 16.24 -7.62
CA ASN A 453 15.55 15.88 -8.52
C ASN A 453 14.65 14.79 -7.89
N ILE A 454 14.14 15.06 -6.68
CA ILE A 454 13.38 14.10 -5.86
C ILE A 454 12.15 14.77 -5.23
N ASN A 455 11.07 14.00 -5.14
CA ASN A 455 9.88 14.37 -4.40
C ASN A 455 10.00 13.94 -2.92
N MET A 456 9.75 14.87 -2.01
CA MET A 456 9.78 14.68 -0.56
C MET A 456 8.37 14.87 0.00
N LEU A 457 7.91 13.96 0.86
CA LEU A 457 6.64 14.13 1.57
C LEU A 457 6.95 14.52 3.02
N LEU A 458 6.77 15.80 3.35
CA LEU A 458 7.15 16.35 4.66
C LEU A 458 5.90 16.79 5.43
N VAL A 459 5.90 16.57 6.74
CA VAL A 459 4.95 17.23 7.64
C VAL A 459 5.41 18.67 7.82
N LYS A 460 4.53 19.63 7.57
CA LYS A 460 4.77 21.06 7.77
C LYS A 460 3.61 21.70 8.49
N THR A 461 3.89 22.84 9.13
CA THR A 461 2.85 23.75 9.61
C THR A 461 2.01 24.23 8.43
N ILE A 462 0.70 24.31 8.63
CA ILE A 462 -0.21 24.88 7.64
C ILE A 462 -0.02 26.39 7.54
N THR A 463 -0.63 26.99 6.54
CA THR A 463 -0.68 28.45 6.39
C THR A 463 -1.85 29.04 7.18
N GLN A 464 -1.79 30.33 7.51
CA GLN A 464 -2.90 31.03 8.17
C GLN A 464 -4.20 30.89 7.36
N SER A 465 -4.12 31.03 6.04
CA SER A 465 -5.27 30.82 5.14
C SER A 465 -5.83 29.40 5.16
N SER A 466 -5.01 28.38 5.43
CA SER A 466 -5.45 26.99 5.58
C SER A 466 -6.15 26.81 6.93
N ALA A 467 -5.55 27.32 8.01
CA ALA A 467 -6.13 27.32 9.35
C ALA A 467 -7.48 28.04 9.40
N ASP A 468 -7.64 29.13 8.66
CA ASP A 468 -8.92 29.85 8.57
C ASP A 468 -9.97 29.10 7.75
N GLN A 469 -9.57 28.36 6.71
CA GLN A 469 -10.47 27.48 5.98
C GLN A 469 -10.93 26.29 6.82
N ARG A 470 -10.05 25.75 7.68
CA ARG A 470 -10.39 24.72 8.67
C ARG A 470 -11.37 25.27 9.69
N LYS A 471 -11.09 26.43 10.30
CA LYS A 471 -12.00 27.15 11.20
C LYS A 471 -13.38 27.36 10.58
N GLY A 472 -13.42 27.84 9.33
CA GLY A 472 -14.65 28.06 8.58
C GLY A 472 -15.48 26.80 8.29
N ARG A 473 -15.03 25.60 8.69
CA ARG A 473 -15.84 24.38 8.60
C ARG A 473 -16.85 24.25 9.73
N ALA A 474 -16.58 24.82 10.90
CA ALA A 474 -17.51 24.90 12.01
C ALA A 474 -18.67 25.88 11.73
N GLY A 475 -18.38 27.02 11.09
CA GLY A 475 -19.36 28.11 10.90
C GLY A 475 -20.29 27.97 9.70
N ARG A 476 -20.43 26.79 9.08
CA ARG A 476 -21.21 26.64 7.82
C ARG A 476 -22.71 26.48 8.01
N THR A 477 -23.12 25.83 9.11
CA THR A 477 -24.53 25.51 9.38
C THR A 477 -25.06 26.23 10.60
N ASP A 478 -24.22 26.46 11.60
CA ASP A 478 -24.56 27.08 12.88
C ASP A 478 -23.31 27.72 13.50
N ALA A 479 -23.47 28.49 14.58
CA ALA A 479 -22.35 28.98 15.38
C ALA A 479 -21.58 27.79 15.97
N GLY A 480 -20.25 27.88 16.01
CA GLY A 480 -19.40 26.75 16.35
C GLY A 480 -18.08 27.14 17.01
N LYS A 481 -17.24 26.16 17.31
CA LYS A 481 -15.91 26.39 17.90
C LYS A 481 -14.80 25.71 17.10
N CYS A 482 -13.64 26.34 17.06
CA CYS A 482 -12.42 25.82 16.46
C CYS A 482 -11.32 25.73 17.53
N PHE A 483 -10.94 24.50 17.88
CA PHE A 483 -9.87 24.22 18.83
C PHE A 483 -8.56 24.08 18.06
N ARG A 484 -7.70 25.09 18.17
CA ARG A 484 -6.35 25.08 17.60
C ARG A 484 -5.39 24.50 18.64
N LEU A 485 -4.72 23.41 18.28
CA LEU A 485 -3.77 22.72 19.16
C LEU A 485 -2.39 23.39 19.17
N TYR A 486 -2.36 24.70 18.95
CA TYR A 486 -1.16 25.52 18.85
C TYR A 486 -1.48 26.92 19.38
N SER A 487 -0.43 27.67 19.74
CA SER A 487 -0.57 29.01 20.32
C SER A 487 -0.96 30.06 19.26
N SER A 488 -1.59 31.16 19.70
CA SER A 488 -1.84 32.31 18.82
C SER A 488 -0.53 32.88 18.26
N GLU A 489 0.55 32.87 19.06
CA GLU A 489 1.87 33.28 18.59
C GLU A 489 2.40 32.38 17.47
N THR A 490 2.18 31.06 17.56
CA THR A 490 2.57 30.13 16.50
C THR A 490 1.79 30.43 15.22
N TYR A 491 0.49 30.70 15.32
CA TYR A 491 -0.32 31.11 14.17
C TYR A 491 0.21 32.38 13.50
N ASP A 492 0.58 33.38 14.28
CA ASP A 492 1.12 34.65 13.75
C ASP A 492 2.45 34.44 13.03
N LYS A 493 3.24 33.43 13.42
CA LYS A 493 4.49 33.01 12.76
C LYS A 493 4.25 32.13 11.52
N MET A 494 3.06 31.55 11.31
CA MET A 494 2.75 30.74 10.13
C MET A 494 2.77 31.60 8.85
N GLU A 495 3.15 30.99 7.73
CA GLU A 495 3.03 31.64 6.43
C GLU A 495 1.57 32.02 6.15
N ARG A 496 1.32 33.23 5.61
CA ARG A 496 -0.05 33.70 5.36
C ARG A 496 -0.78 32.85 4.31
N ASN A 497 -0.10 32.51 3.22
CA ASN A 497 -0.70 31.90 2.04
C ASN A 497 0.13 30.71 1.55
N SER A 498 -0.55 29.68 1.05
CA SER A 498 0.10 28.49 0.50
C SER A 498 1.04 28.86 -0.65
N ARG A 499 2.22 28.25 -0.66
CA ARG A 499 3.19 28.44 -1.73
C ARG A 499 2.64 27.87 -3.06
N PRO A 500 2.68 28.63 -4.17
CA PRO A 500 2.22 28.15 -5.48
C PRO A 500 2.85 26.84 -5.91
N GLU A 501 2.08 26.00 -6.60
CA GLU A 501 2.53 24.68 -7.06
C GLU A 501 3.77 24.80 -7.97
N ILE A 502 3.82 25.83 -8.82
CA ILE A 502 4.93 26.09 -9.74
C ILE A 502 6.29 26.30 -9.05
N LEU A 503 6.30 26.62 -7.76
CA LEU A 503 7.54 26.83 -6.99
C LEU A 503 8.01 25.59 -6.22
N ARG A 504 7.25 24.49 -6.25
CA ARG A 504 7.46 23.32 -5.38
C ARG A 504 7.36 21.96 -6.07
N VAL A 505 7.19 21.94 -7.40
CA VAL A 505 7.06 20.72 -8.21
C VAL A 505 8.02 20.73 -9.41
N HIS A 506 8.24 19.57 -10.01
CA HIS A 506 9.01 19.45 -11.24
C HIS A 506 8.28 20.09 -12.43
N LEU A 507 8.97 20.98 -13.17
CA LEU A 507 8.35 21.83 -14.19
C LEU A 507 8.38 21.27 -15.61
N GLY A 508 8.93 20.08 -15.85
CA GLY A 508 9.17 19.54 -17.20
C GLY A 508 7.96 19.63 -18.14
N HIS A 509 6.79 19.13 -17.72
CA HIS A 509 5.58 19.21 -18.55
C HIS A 509 5.10 20.66 -18.77
N ALA A 510 5.21 21.50 -17.74
CA ALA A 510 4.81 22.90 -17.79
C ALA A 510 5.67 23.71 -18.77
N LEU A 511 6.99 23.53 -18.73
CA LEU A 511 7.92 24.22 -19.63
C LEU A 511 7.73 23.74 -21.07
N LEU A 512 7.57 22.43 -21.27
CA LEU A 512 7.30 21.88 -22.59
C LEU A 512 5.99 22.46 -23.18
N LYS A 513 4.98 22.69 -22.33
CA LYS A 513 3.74 23.33 -22.75
C LYS A 513 3.91 24.79 -23.14
N LEU A 514 4.69 25.55 -22.40
CA LEU A 514 5.05 26.93 -22.76
C LEU A 514 5.78 26.99 -24.11
N MET A 515 6.71 26.06 -24.33
CA MET A 515 7.44 25.97 -25.60
C MET A 515 6.52 25.60 -26.76
N GLU A 516 5.54 24.71 -26.55
CA GLU A 516 4.51 24.38 -27.55
C GLU A 516 3.65 25.61 -27.90
N LEU A 517 3.36 26.47 -26.91
CA LEU A 517 2.69 27.77 -27.11
C LEU A 517 3.58 28.81 -27.81
N GLY A 518 4.83 28.47 -28.15
CA GLY A 518 5.81 29.36 -28.76
C GLY A 518 6.29 30.45 -27.80
N VAL A 519 6.37 30.13 -26.51
CA VAL A 519 6.90 31.03 -25.48
C VAL A 519 8.21 30.45 -24.94
N VAL A 520 9.22 31.31 -24.81
CA VAL A 520 10.50 30.95 -24.19
C VAL A 520 10.28 30.89 -22.67
N PRO A 521 10.46 29.72 -22.02
CA PRO A 521 10.12 29.57 -20.60
C PRO A 521 10.88 30.54 -19.68
N LEU A 522 12.13 30.84 -20.01
CA LEU A 522 13.01 31.72 -19.23
C LEU A 522 12.61 33.20 -19.27
N GLU A 523 11.76 33.59 -20.23
CA GLU A 523 11.25 34.96 -20.45
C GLU A 523 9.76 35.07 -20.10
N PHE A 524 9.14 33.97 -19.67
CA PHE A 524 7.72 33.96 -19.35
C PHE A 524 7.43 34.79 -18.09
N ASP A 525 6.40 35.61 -18.17
CA ASP A 525 5.96 36.50 -17.10
C ASP A 525 5.10 35.71 -16.11
N PHE A 526 5.74 34.90 -15.26
CA PHE A 526 5.04 34.15 -14.20
C PHE A 526 4.45 35.09 -13.15
N VAL A 527 3.29 34.72 -12.57
CA VAL A 527 2.73 35.42 -11.40
C VAL A 527 3.77 35.50 -10.28
N GLN A 528 4.44 34.37 -10.01
CA GLN A 528 5.64 34.31 -9.19
C GLN A 528 6.63 33.38 -9.90
N SER A 529 7.83 33.90 -10.20
CA SER A 529 8.81 33.16 -10.99
C SER A 529 9.47 32.04 -10.19
N PRO A 530 9.54 30.81 -10.74
CA PRO A 530 10.40 29.75 -10.21
C PRO A 530 11.87 30.17 -10.21
N SER A 531 12.69 29.54 -9.35
CA SER A 531 14.13 29.80 -9.34
C SER A 531 14.77 29.33 -10.66
N ARG A 532 15.91 29.93 -11.03
CA ARG A 532 16.61 29.57 -12.28
C ARG A 532 17.05 28.11 -12.26
N GLU A 533 17.49 27.62 -11.11
CA GLU A 533 17.93 26.23 -10.90
C GLU A 533 16.79 25.24 -11.18
N LEU A 534 15.55 25.57 -10.77
CA LEU A 534 14.39 24.72 -11.02
C LEU A 534 14.00 24.69 -12.51
N LEU A 535 14.12 25.84 -13.20
CA LEU A 535 13.85 25.94 -14.63
C LEU A 535 14.91 25.18 -15.45
N ASP A 536 16.18 25.35 -15.12
CA ASP A 536 17.29 24.69 -15.80
C ASP A 536 17.25 23.17 -15.58
N ALA A 537 17.01 22.68 -14.36
CA ALA A 537 16.86 21.25 -14.08
C ALA A 537 15.69 20.60 -14.86
N ALA A 538 14.59 21.33 -15.05
CA ALA A 538 13.48 20.87 -15.87
C ALA A 538 13.83 20.84 -17.37
N LEU A 539 14.58 21.83 -17.87
CA LEU A 539 15.08 21.86 -19.25
C LEU A 539 16.08 20.73 -19.51
N GLU A 540 17.05 20.49 -18.63
CA GLU A 540 17.99 19.38 -18.72
C GLU A 540 17.27 18.02 -18.75
N THR A 541 16.18 17.89 -17.97
CA THR A 541 15.34 16.69 -18.01
C THR A 541 14.68 16.53 -19.38
N LEU A 542 14.12 17.60 -19.97
CA LEU A 542 13.53 17.57 -21.30
C LEU A 542 14.55 17.29 -22.41
N GLU A 543 15.77 17.82 -22.29
CA GLU A 543 16.88 17.54 -23.21
C GLU A 543 17.31 16.08 -23.13
N SER A 544 17.41 15.51 -21.92
CA SER A 544 17.74 14.08 -21.74
C SER A 544 16.72 13.13 -22.38
N VAL A 545 15.47 13.58 -22.51
CA VAL A 545 14.37 12.83 -23.14
C VAL A 545 14.34 13.07 -24.67
N GLY A 546 15.08 14.06 -25.18
CA GLY A 546 15.08 14.49 -26.58
C GLY A 546 13.87 15.35 -26.97
N ALA A 547 13.08 15.82 -26.00
CA ALA A 547 11.95 16.71 -26.23
C ALA A 547 12.39 18.15 -26.57
N VAL A 548 13.60 18.51 -26.14
CA VAL A 548 14.22 19.83 -26.34
C VAL A 548 15.66 19.63 -26.82
N VAL A 549 16.12 20.48 -27.73
CA VAL A 549 17.53 20.59 -28.16
C VAL A 549 17.86 22.07 -28.26
N ASP A 550 18.99 22.50 -27.70
CA ASP A 550 19.42 23.90 -27.64
C ASP A 550 18.30 24.84 -27.14
N ARG A 551 17.58 24.41 -26.09
CA ARG A 551 16.42 25.13 -25.52
C ARG A 551 15.28 25.40 -26.52
N LYS A 552 15.19 24.64 -27.61
CA LYS A 552 14.07 24.67 -28.56
C LYS A 552 13.33 23.33 -28.58
N ILE A 553 12.01 23.40 -28.64
CA ILE A 553 11.16 22.20 -28.70
C ILE A 553 11.37 21.44 -30.01
N THR A 554 11.57 20.13 -29.92
CA THR A 554 11.71 19.23 -31.08
C THR A 554 10.34 18.77 -31.59
N GLU A 555 10.27 18.10 -32.74
CA GLU A 555 9.01 17.47 -33.19
C GLU A 555 8.52 16.39 -32.22
N LEU A 556 9.46 15.63 -31.62
CA LEU A 556 9.17 14.72 -30.53
C LEU A 556 8.61 15.48 -29.32
N GLY A 557 9.21 16.61 -28.95
CA GLY A 557 8.72 17.47 -27.87
C GLY A 557 7.30 17.98 -28.10
N LYS A 558 7.01 18.48 -29.32
CA LYS A 558 5.65 18.91 -29.71
C LYS A 558 4.64 17.77 -29.61
N TRP A 559 5.04 16.56 -29.99
CA TRP A 559 4.19 15.38 -29.87
C TRP A 559 3.94 15.01 -28.40
N ILE A 560 4.99 15.00 -27.57
CA ILE A 560 4.89 14.72 -26.12
C ILE A 560 4.02 15.78 -25.41
N ALA A 561 4.11 17.05 -25.78
CA ALA A 561 3.34 18.16 -25.18
C ALA A 561 1.81 18.02 -25.31
N LYS A 562 1.35 17.20 -26.26
CA LYS A 562 -0.07 16.87 -26.48
C LYS A 562 -0.59 15.79 -25.52
N LEU A 563 0.30 15.04 -24.87
CA LEU A 563 -0.07 13.91 -23.99
C LEU A 563 -0.27 14.39 -22.54
N PRO A 564 -1.27 13.89 -21.81
CA PRO A 564 -1.54 14.28 -20.42
C PRO A 564 -0.67 13.52 -19.40
N ILE A 565 0.62 13.30 -19.71
CA ILE A 565 1.56 12.50 -18.91
C ILE A 565 2.94 13.16 -18.84
N ASP A 566 3.76 12.72 -17.88
CA ASP A 566 5.14 13.21 -17.75
C ASP A 566 5.95 12.97 -19.04
N PRO A 567 6.82 13.91 -19.46
CA PRO A 567 7.60 13.78 -20.69
C PRO A 567 8.41 12.49 -20.80
N LYS A 568 8.93 11.92 -19.70
CA LYS A 568 9.67 10.65 -19.71
C LYS A 568 8.77 9.51 -20.19
N PHE A 569 7.54 9.46 -19.72
CA PHE A 569 6.54 8.49 -20.18
C PHE A 569 6.05 8.78 -21.59
N GLY A 570 5.99 10.05 -22.00
CA GLY A 570 5.75 10.42 -23.39
C GLY A 570 6.76 9.78 -24.34
N LYS A 571 8.05 9.88 -24.02
CA LYS A 571 9.13 9.22 -24.77
C LYS A 571 9.05 7.70 -24.71
N PHE A 572 8.77 7.12 -23.55
CA PHE A 572 8.56 5.68 -23.41
C PHE A 572 7.44 5.16 -24.32
N ILE A 573 6.30 5.86 -24.39
CA ILE A 573 5.20 5.52 -25.30
C ILE A 573 5.60 5.71 -26.75
N HIS A 574 6.31 6.80 -27.09
CA HIS A 574 6.80 7.04 -28.44
C HIS A 574 7.67 5.88 -28.94
N ASP A 575 8.62 5.43 -28.12
CA ASP A 575 9.54 4.36 -28.50
C ASP A 575 8.83 3.01 -28.61
N ALA A 576 7.78 2.77 -27.80
CA ALA A 576 6.96 1.57 -27.86
C ALA A 576 6.15 1.43 -29.16
N ILE A 577 5.97 2.52 -29.92
CA ILE A 577 5.29 2.50 -31.22
C ILE A 577 6.07 1.63 -32.21
N LYS A 578 7.40 1.77 -32.24
CA LYS A 578 8.28 1.02 -33.17
C LYS A 578 8.26 -0.48 -32.88
N ASP A 579 8.22 -0.84 -31.60
CA ASP A 579 8.21 -2.23 -31.13
C ASP A 579 6.81 -2.86 -31.15
N GLY A 580 5.78 -2.06 -31.49
CA GLY A 580 4.39 -2.49 -31.57
C GLY A 580 3.76 -2.84 -30.21
N ILE A 581 4.30 -2.33 -29.09
CA ILE A 581 3.83 -2.60 -27.71
C ILE A 581 3.27 -1.34 -27.03
N VAL A 582 2.75 -0.42 -27.85
CA VAL A 582 2.28 0.90 -27.43
C VAL A 582 1.15 0.83 -26.41
N ILE A 583 0.25 -0.15 -26.49
CA ILE A 583 -0.90 -0.26 -25.57
C ILE A 583 -0.41 -0.53 -24.15
N GLU A 584 0.51 -1.48 -24.00
CA GLU A 584 1.10 -1.83 -22.71
C GLU A 584 1.93 -0.68 -22.14
N ALA A 585 2.69 0.02 -22.99
CA ALA A 585 3.44 1.20 -22.57
C ALA A 585 2.53 2.34 -22.06
N ILE A 586 1.39 2.58 -22.72
CA ILE A 586 0.39 3.55 -22.26
C ILE A 586 -0.18 3.15 -20.90
N ILE A 587 -0.49 1.87 -20.70
CA ILE A 587 -1.04 1.36 -19.43
C ILE A 587 -0.05 1.57 -18.29
N LEU A 588 1.22 1.17 -18.47
CA LEU A 588 2.25 1.38 -17.44
C LEU A 588 2.42 2.87 -17.11
N SER A 589 2.49 3.71 -18.13
CA SER A 589 2.58 5.17 -17.97
C SER A 589 1.40 5.74 -17.19
N ALA A 590 0.18 5.27 -17.49
CA ALA A 590 -1.04 5.66 -16.79
C ALA A 590 -1.07 5.14 -15.34
N CYS A 591 -0.54 3.95 -15.06
CA CYS A 591 -0.37 3.43 -13.70
C CYS A 591 0.57 4.31 -12.87
N CYS A 592 1.70 4.74 -13.43
CA CYS A 592 2.63 5.65 -12.76
C CYS A 592 2.04 7.04 -12.50
N THR A 593 1.17 7.51 -13.39
CA THR A 593 0.53 8.84 -13.29
C THR A 593 -0.74 8.81 -12.44
N ALA A 594 -1.22 7.63 -12.03
CA ALA A 594 -2.46 7.51 -11.27
C ALA A 594 -2.33 8.17 -9.89
N GLY A 595 -3.33 8.98 -9.53
CA GLY A 595 -3.40 9.60 -8.20
C GLY A 595 -3.65 8.55 -7.11
N GLY A 596 -2.60 8.16 -6.40
CA GLY A 596 -2.65 7.21 -5.28
C GLY A 596 -2.35 5.76 -5.66
N SER A 597 -2.32 4.87 -4.67
CA SER A 597 -2.00 3.45 -4.86
C SER A 597 -3.14 2.69 -5.54
N ILE A 598 -2.79 1.85 -6.53
CA ILE A 598 -3.71 0.87 -7.14
C ILE A 598 -4.13 -0.19 -6.13
N PHE A 599 -3.23 -0.58 -5.21
CA PHE A 599 -3.54 -1.51 -4.14
C PHE A 599 -4.25 -0.78 -3.00
N TYR A 600 -5.38 -1.32 -2.56
CA TYR A 600 -6.13 -0.85 -1.41
C TYR A 600 -5.69 -1.62 -0.17
N ARG A 601 -5.18 -0.88 0.82
CA ARG A 601 -4.70 -1.43 2.09
C ARG A 601 -5.08 -0.46 3.21
N SER A 602 -6.27 -0.64 3.76
CA SER A 602 -6.91 0.17 4.79
C SER A 602 -7.73 -0.75 5.70
N GLY A 603 -8.19 -0.23 6.83
CA GLY A 603 -9.03 -0.97 7.78
C GLY A 603 -8.24 -1.67 8.89
N THR A 604 -8.80 -2.77 9.42
CA THR A 604 -8.24 -3.57 10.50
C THR A 604 -6.93 -4.26 10.09
N ASP A 605 -6.12 -4.68 11.07
CA ASP A 605 -4.86 -5.41 10.79
C ASP A 605 -5.10 -6.75 10.05
N GLU A 606 -6.25 -7.38 10.30
CA GLU A 606 -6.67 -8.58 9.58
C GLU A 606 -6.98 -8.28 8.10
N GLU A 607 -7.71 -7.20 7.81
CA GLU A 607 -8.00 -6.76 6.44
C GLU A 607 -6.73 -6.33 5.70
N LYS A 608 -5.82 -5.65 6.39
CA LYS A 608 -4.49 -5.28 5.86
C LYS A 608 -3.67 -6.53 5.51
N SER A 609 -3.63 -7.51 6.40
CA SER A 609 -2.97 -8.80 6.16
C SER A 609 -3.62 -9.57 5.00
N LEU A 610 -4.95 -9.55 4.90
CA LEU A 610 -5.68 -10.15 3.80
C LEU A 610 -5.39 -9.44 2.47
N ALA A 611 -5.32 -8.12 2.46
CA ALA A 611 -4.92 -7.33 1.28
C ALA A 611 -3.49 -7.67 0.85
N ASP A 612 -2.55 -7.79 1.79
CA ASP A 612 -1.16 -8.17 1.51
C ASP A 612 -1.11 -9.59 0.91
N LYS A 613 -1.88 -10.56 1.43
CA LYS A 613 -2.01 -11.92 0.87
C LYS A 613 -2.60 -11.92 -0.53
N ARG A 614 -3.66 -11.14 -0.77
CA ARG A 614 -4.30 -11.01 -2.08
C ARG A 614 -3.37 -10.39 -3.11
N LYS A 615 -2.53 -9.44 -2.69
CA LYS A 615 -1.53 -8.79 -3.56
C LYS A 615 -0.52 -9.79 -4.13
N ILE A 616 -0.10 -10.80 -3.35
CA ILE A 616 0.97 -11.75 -3.74
C ILE A 616 0.69 -12.38 -5.11
N ARG A 617 -0.56 -12.74 -5.42
CA ARG A 617 -0.90 -13.39 -6.69
C ARG A 617 -0.66 -12.50 -7.93
N PHE A 618 -0.66 -11.18 -7.75
CA PHE A 618 -0.41 -10.21 -8.81
C PHE A 618 1.06 -9.85 -8.93
N CYS A 619 1.85 -10.11 -7.87
CA CYS A 619 3.26 -9.77 -7.83
C CYS A 619 4.00 -10.43 -8.99
N HIS A 620 4.72 -9.60 -9.73
CA HIS A 620 5.56 -10.02 -10.84
C HIS A 620 7.02 -9.88 -10.44
N GLU A 621 7.83 -10.90 -10.75
CA GLU A 621 9.27 -10.91 -10.48
C GLU A 621 9.97 -9.73 -11.15
N GLY A 622 9.51 -9.35 -12.33
CA GLY A 622 10.04 -8.20 -13.06
C GLY A 622 9.88 -6.83 -12.41
N GLY A 623 9.10 -6.71 -11.32
CA GLY A 623 8.99 -5.49 -10.52
C GLY A 623 7.57 -4.96 -10.31
N ASP A 624 7.49 -3.76 -9.73
CA ASP A 624 6.24 -3.10 -9.32
C ASP A 624 5.38 -2.71 -10.52
N LEU A 625 6.00 -2.20 -11.59
CA LEU A 625 5.29 -1.76 -12.79
C LEU A 625 4.61 -2.94 -13.49
N MET A 626 5.32 -4.07 -13.59
CA MET A 626 4.76 -5.31 -14.16
C MET A 626 3.67 -5.89 -13.26
N THR A 627 3.80 -5.75 -11.94
CA THR A 627 2.75 -6.10 -10.97
C THR A 627 1.47 -5.29 -11.23
N MET A 628 1.58 -3.98 -11.48
CA MET A 628 0.44 -3.13 -11.83
C MET A 628 -0.16 -3.48 -13.20
N MET A 629 0.67 -3.88 -14.17
CA MET A 629 0.21 -4.39 -15.48
C MET A 629 -0.67 -5.64 -15.31
N ASN A 630 -0.25 -6.59 -14.47
CA ASN A 630 -1.03 -7.80 -14.20
C ASN A 630 -2.41 -7.49 -13.61
N VAL A 631 -2.46 -6.57 -12.62
CA VAL A 631 -3.73 -6.10 -12.05
C VAL A 631 -4.62 -5.51 -13.14
N PHE A 632 -4.07 -4.67 -14.03
CA PHE A 632 -4.85 -4.05 -15.10
C PHE A 632 -5.36 -5.08 -16.11
N ARG A 633 -4.53 -6.07 -16.52
CA ARG A 633 -4.90 -7.17 -17.42
C ARG A 633 -6.10 -7.94 -16.86
N GLU A 634 -5.99 -8.46 -15.64
CA GLU A 634 -7.06 -9.23 -15.00
C GLU A 634 -8.34 -8.41 -14.80
N TRP A 635 -8.21 -7.14 -14.38
CA TRP A 635 -9.36 -6.25 -14.19
C TRP A 635 -10.05 -5.92 -15.52
N HIS A 636 -9.28 -5.74 -16.60
CA HIS A 636 -9.82 -5.39 -17.91
C HIS A 636 -10.69 -6.51 -18.49
N GLU A 637 -10.31 -7.77 -18.26
CA GLU A 637 -11.02 -8.98 -18.69
C GLU A 637 -12.35 -9.19 -17.94
N GLN A 638 -12.53 -8.59 -16.76
CA GLN A 638 -13.78 -8.73 -16.02
C GLN A 638 -14.97 -8.08 -16.76
N PRO A 639 -16.17 -8.65 -16.68
CA PRO A 639 -17.38 -7.99 -17.17
C PRO A 639 -17.60 -6.62 -16.50
N GLU A 640 -18.07 -5.62 -17.23
CA GLU A 640 -18.17 -4.23 -16.73
C GLU A 640 -18.99 -4.09 -15.42
N LYS A 641 -20.02 -4.93 -15.24
CA LYS A 641 -20.83 -4.97 -14.01
C LYS A 641 -20.10 -5.58 -12.82
N MET A 642 -19.14 -6.48 -13.07
CA MET A 642 -18.37 -7.19 -12.04
C MET A 642 -17.08 -6.47 -11.66
N LYS A 643 -16.58 -5.53 -12.47
CA LYS A 643 -15.34 -4.78 -12.20
C LYS A 643 -15.30 -4.11 -10.83
N GLY A 644 -16.44 -3.60 -10.35
CA GLY A 644 -16.53 -3.01 -9.02
C GLY A 644 -16.35 -4.03 -7.90
N VAL A 645 -17.05 -5.16 -7.99
CA VAL A 645 -16.98 -6.28 -7.05
C VAL A 645 -15.58 -6.90 -7.06
N TRP A 646 -15.01 -7.14 -8.24
CA TRP A 646 -13.65 -7.64 -8.40
C TRP A 646 -12.60 -6.75 -7.73
N CYS A 647 -12.77 -5.42 -7.76
CA CYS A 647 -11.85 -4.53 -7.05
C CYS A 647 -11.90 -4.75 -5.54
N ILE A 648 -13.10 -4.93 -4.97
CA ILE A 648 -13.29 -5.17 -3.54
C ILE A 648 -12.72 -6.54 -3.15
N ASP A 649 -13.06 -7.59 -3.89
CA ASP A 649 -12.62 -8.97 -3.63
C ASP A 649 -11.10 -9.14 -3.67
N ASN A 650 -10.41 -8.26 -4.39
CA ASN A 650 -8.96 -8.34 -4.61
C ASN A 650 -8.18 -7.20 -3.96
N SER A 651 -8.82 -6.41 -3.11
CA SER A 651 -8.20 -5.28 -2.41
C SER A 651 -7.51 -4.30 -3.38
N ILE A 652 -8.21 -3.96 -4.47
CA ILE A 652 -7.80 -2.99 -5.48
C ILE A 652 -8.63 -1.71 -5.36
N ASN A 653 -7.96 -0.56 -5.47
CA ASN A 653 -8.60 0.74 -5.50
C ASN A 653 -9.31 0.96 -6.85
N GLY A 654 -10.63 0.72 -6.85
CA GLY A 654 -11.46 0.88 -8.05
C GLY A 654 -11.42 2.29 -8.65
N LYS A 655 -11.22 3.34 -7.84
CA LYS A 655 -11.10 4.72 -8.35
C LYS A 655 -9.78 4.92 -9.09
N ALA A 656 -8.67 4.42 -8.52
CA ALA A 656 -7.35 4.53 -9.14
C ALA A 656 -7.32 3.80 -10.49
N ILE A 657 -7.76 2.53 -10.54
CA ILE A 657 -7.72 1.74 -11.79
C ILE A 657 -8.66 2.27 -12.89
N ARG A 658 -9.80 2.87 -12.52
CA ARG A 658 -10.65 3.60 -13.47
C ARG A 658 -9.94 4.86 -13.99
N GLY A 659 -9.24 5.59 -13.13
CA GLY A 659 -8.39 6.72 -13.53
C GLY A 659 -7.27 6.31 -14.50
N VAL A 660 -6.67 5.13 -14.29
CA VAL A 660 -5.72 4.53 -15.26
C VAL A 660 -6.42 4.31 -16.61
N ARG A 661 -7.58 3.65 -16.63
CA ARG A 661 -8.35 3.44 -17.87
C ARG A 661 -8.71 4.75 -18.57
N ASP A 662 -9.11 5.77 -17.83
CA ASP A 662 -9.46 7.09 -18.38
C ASP A 662 -8.24 7.76 -19.03
N THR A 663 -7.08 7.70 -18.38
CA THR A 663 -5.80 8.21 -18.91
C THR A 663 -5.37 7.44 -20.16
N VAL A 664 -5.48 6.11 -20.15
CA VAL A 664 -5.21 5.25 -21.30
C VAL A 664 -6.07 5.66 -22.50
N ASN A 665 -7.38 5.86 -22.27
CA ASN A 665 -8.29 6.32 -23.32
C ASN A 665 -7.92 7.71 -23.84
N GLU A 666 -7.51 8.63 -22.96
CA GLU A 666 -7.10 9.98 -23.33
C GLU A 666 -5.87 9.96 -24.24
N VAL A 667 -4.82 9.23 -23.86
CA VAL A 667 -3.60 9.05 -24.66
C VAL A 667 -3.89 8.38 -25.99
N LEU A 668 -4.71 7.32 -26.01
CA LEU A 668 -5.10 6.63 -27.25
C LEU A 668 -5.86 7.56 -28.22
N ASN A 669 -6.67 8.46 -27.69
CA ASN A 669 -7.41 9.40 -28.53
C ASN A 669 -6.50 10.50 -29.10
N VAL A 670 -5.44 10.90 -28.38
CA VAL A 670 -4.39 11.76 -28.96
C VAL A 670 -3.67 11.03 -30.09
N LEU A 671 -3.22 9.79 -29.87
CA LEU A 671 -2.57 8.95 -30.88
C LEU A 671 -3.40 8.80 -32.16
N ARG A 672 -4.70 8.50 -32.02
CA ARG A 672 -5.63 8.35 -33.15
C ARG A 672 -5.79 9.63 -33.98
N ARG A 673 -5.77 10.80 -33.33
CA ARG A 673 -5.92 12.10 -34.02
C ARG A 673 -4.66 12.49 -34.77
N ASP A 674 -3.49 12.24 -34.17
CA ASP A 674 -2.22 12.76 -34.68
C ASP A 674 -1.56 11.86 -35.73
N GLN A 675 -1.65 10.53 -35.56
CA GLN A 675 -0.94 9.59 -36.44
C GLN A 675 -1.84 8.91 -37.49
N GLY A 676 -3.17 9.14 -37.46
CA GLY A 676 -4.12 8.47 -38.37
C GLY A 676 -4.17 6.94 -38.22
N THR A 677 -3.37 6.36 -37.34
CA THR A 677 -3.29 4.94 -37.06
C THR A 677 -4.44 4.49 -36.17
N LYS A 678 -5.18 3.49 -36.64
CA LYS A 678 -6.19 2.78 -35.84
C LYS A 678 -5.48 1.83 -34.86
N HIS A 679 -4.77 2.36 -33.87
CA HIS A 679 -4.34 1.57 -32.73
C HIS A 679 -5.60 1.08 -32.00
N LYS A 680 -6.00 -0.16 -32.31
CA LYS A 680 -7.06 -0.85 -31.60
C LYS A 680 -6.51 -1.22 -30.23
N PHE A 681 -7.35 -1.08 -29.22
CA PHE A 681 -7.00 -1.53 -27.88
C PHE A 681 -6.97 -3.06 -27.90
N GLN A 682 -5.77 -3.63 -27.92
CA GLN A 682 -5.54 -5.07 -27.90
C GLN A 682 -4.28 -5.33 -27.09
N LEU A 683 -4.44 -6.09 -26.00
CA LEU A 683 -3.33 -6.53 -25.16
C LEU A 683 -2.66 -7.74 -25.79
N LYS A 684 -1.34 -7.74 -25.81
CA LYS A 684 -0.52 -8.87 -26.22
C LYS A 684 -0.23 -9.81 -25.05
N SER A 685 0.19 -11.03 -25.38
CA SER A 685 0.58 -12.04 -24.38
C SER A 685 1.77 -11.54 -23.54
N PRO A 686 1.77 -11.77 -22.21
CA PRO A 686 2.89 -11.40 -21.33
C PRO A 686 4.25 -11.92 -21.81
N ALA A 687 4.30 -13.17 -22.27
CA ALA A 687 5.54 -13.82 -22.72
C ALA A 687 6.24 -13.09 -23.89
N ASP A 688 5.48 -12.37 -24.71
CA ASP A 688 6.01 -11.70 -25.91
C ASP A 688 6.49 -10.26 -25.63
N VAL A 689 6.10 -9.69 -24.49
CA VAL A 689 6.15 -8.24 -24.26
C VAL A 689 6.87 -7.85 -22.97
N ASP A 690 6.78 -8.65 -21.91
CA ASP A 690 7.21 -8.22 -20.57
C ASP A 690 8.71 -7.90 -20.52
N THR A 691 9.57 -8.75 -21.10
CA THR A 691 11.02 -8.49 -21.20
C THR A 691 11.34 -7.22 -22.01
N LYS A 692 10.57 -6.96 -23.08
CA LYS A 692 10.75 -5.75 -23.91
C LYS A 692 10.37 -4.49 -23.13
N LEU A 693 9.25 -4.52 -22.40
CA LEU A 693 8.84 -3.42 -21.53
C LEU A 693 9.88 -3.14 -20.45
N GLN A 694 10.41 -4.17 -19.80
CA GLN A 694 11.47 -4.00 -18.80
C GLN A 694 12.75 -3.40 -19.39
N LYS A 695 13.22 -3.89 -20.55
CA LYS A 695 14.36 -3.29 -21.27
C LYS A 695 14.10 -1.82 -21.60
N MET A 696 12.89 -1.47 -22.05
CA MET A 696 12.51 -0.09 -22.35
C MET A 696 12.43 0.80 -21.10
N LEU A 697 11.89 0.28 -20.00
CA LEU A 697 11.86 0.97 -18.71
C LEU A 697 13.28 1.25 -18.20
N PHE A 698 14.16 0.25 -18.29
CA PHE A 698 15.59 0.41 -18.00
C PHE A 698 16.22 1.52 -18.84
N LYS A 699 15.99 1.55 -20.15
CA LYS A 699 16.51 2.65 -21.01
C LYS A 699 15.95 4.01 -20.60
N THR A 700 14.65 4.09 -20.33
CA THR A 700 13.94 5.34 -19.96
C THR A 700 14.42 5.90 -18.62
N PHE A 701 14.67 5.03 -17.63
CA PHE A 701 15.04 5.41 -16.27
C PHE A 701 16.50 5.09 -15.94
N SER A 702 17.36 4.90 -16.95
CA SER A 702 18.77 4.52 -16.78
C SER A 702 19.56 5.42 -15.83
N ARG A 703 19.20 6.72 -15.76
CA ARG A 703 19.79 7.67 -14.80
C ARG A 703 19.51 7.35 -13.33
N ASN A 704 18.49 6.56 -13.06
CA ASN A 704 18.07 6.10 -11.73
C ASN A 704 18.43 4.61 -11.51
N LEU A 705 19.45 4.10 -12.21
CA LEU A 705 19.99 2.77 -11.93
C LEU A 705 20.50 2.69 -10.49
N CYS A 706 20.17 1.60 -9.81
CA CYS A 706 20.56 1.35 -8.44
C CYS A 706 21.26 0.00 -8.32
N HIS A 707 22.28 -0.05 -7.46
CA HIS A 707 23.04 -1.25 -7.14
C HIS A 707 22.77 -1.70 -5.70
N PHE A 708 22.57 -3.00 -5.49
CA PHE A 708 22.31 -3.56 -4.17
C PHE A 708 23.56 -3.52 -3.29
N LEU A 709 23.41 -3.01 -2.07
CA LEU A 709 24.52 -2.89 -1.13
C LEU A 709 24.77 -4.16 -0.31
N GLY A 710 24.27 -5.32 -0.73
CA GLY A 710 24.54 -6.61 -0.08
C GLY A 710 23.70 -6.92 1.17
N HIS A 711 22.94 -5.95 1.70
CA HIS A 711 22.09 -6.16 2.87
C HIS A 711 20.76 -5.39 2.80
N ASP A 712 19.63 -6.00 3.20
CA ASP A 712 18.28 -5.39 3.13
C ASP A 712 18.19 -4.07 3.92
N LYS A 713 18.83 -4.00 5.10
CA LYS A 713 18.91 -2.76 5.90
C LYS A 713 19.77 -1.66 5.26
N ALA A 714 20.77 -2.03 4.45
CA ALA A 714 21.58 -1.09 3.67
C ALA A 714 20.80 -0.58 2.46
N GLY A 715 19.99 -1.46 1.86
CA GLY A 715 19.21 -1.18 0.67
C GLY A 715 20.08 -1.13 -0.57
N TYR A 716 19.86 -0.11 -1.39
CA TYR A 716 20.48 0.11 -2.69
C TYR A 716 21.14 1.49 -2.75
N LEU A 717 22.13 1.63 -3.61
CA LEU A 717 22.77 2.90 -3.96
C LEU A 717 22.31 3.33 -5.35
N VAL A 718 21.70 4.51 -5.44
CA VAL A 718 21.42 5.17 -6.72
C VAL A 718 22.75 5.64 -7.30
N VAL A 719 23.20 5.03 -8.40
CA VAL A 719 24.60 5.14 -8.86
C VAL A 719 24.98 6.58 -9.19
N ASN A 720 24.19 7.26 -10.02
CA ASN A 720 24.52 8.62 -10.48
C ASN A 720 24.39 9.69 -9.39
N LYS A 721 23.64 9.43 -8.31
CA LYS A 721 23.37 10.40 -7.25
C LYS A 721 24.13 10.09 -5.96
N TYR A 722 24.81 8.94 -5.89
CA TYR A 722 25.41 8.40 -4.67
C TYR A 722 24.47 8.44 -3.46
N GLN A 723 23.18 8.14 -3.68
CA GLN A 723 22.15 8.23 -2.66
C GLN A 723 21.68 6.83 -2.23
N HIS A 724 21.60 6.61 -0.92
CA HIS A 724 21.09 5.37 -0.35
C HIS A 724 19.55 5.36 -0.35
N VAL A 725 18.97 4.25 -0.81
CA VAL A 725 17.51 4.05 -0.85
C VAL A 725 17.15 2.63 -0.42
N LYS A 726 16.02 2.46 0.24
CA LYS A 726 15.47 1.15 0.62
C LYS A 726 14.32 0.76 -0.28
N VAL A 727 14.09 -0.53 -0.49
CA VAL A 727 12.89 -1.01 -1.19
C VAL A 727 11.65 -0.58 -0.40
N PHE A 728 10.70 0.08 -1.07
CA PHE A 728 9.46 0.48 -0.43
C PHE A 728 8.71 -0.77 0.10
N PRO A 729 8.17 -0.77 1.33
CA PRO A 729 7.53 -1.96 1.90
C PRO A 729 6.36 -2.51 1.07
N GLY A 730 5.70 -1.63 0.31
CA GLY A 730 4.62 -1.99 -0.61
C GLY A 730 5.09 -2.53 -1.97
N SER A 731 6.39 -2.72 -2.21
CA SER A 731 6.91 -3.26 -3.47
C SER A 731 6.62 -4.75 -3.64
N SER A 732 6.50 -5.23 -4.89
CA SER A 732 6.43 -6.66 -5.20
C SER A 732 7.70 -7.40 -4.79
N LEU A 733 8.88 -6.78 -4.90
CA LEU A 733 10.15 -7.38 -4.50
C LEU A 733 10.14 -7.76 -3.02
N LYS A 734 9.60 -6.89 -2.16
CA LYS A 734 9.50 -7.17 -0.72
C LYS A 734 8.51 -8.31 -0.45
N SER A 735 7.39 -8.35 -1.17
CA SER A 735 6.40 -9.42 -1.06
C SER A 735 6.94 -10.78 -1.54
N LEU A 736 7.83 -10.79 -2.54
CA LEU A 736 8.45 -12.00 -3.11
C LEU A 736 9.78 -12.37 -2.44
N GLY A 737 10.32 -11.53 -1.55
CA GLY A 737 11.63 -11.75 -0.93
C GLY A 737 12.80 -11.62 -1.89
N LEU A 738 12.66 -10.85 -2.97
CA LEU A 738 13.68 -10.67 -4.00
C LEU A 738 14.58 -9.47 -3.67
N LEU A 739 15.89 -9.67 -3.77
CA LEU A 739 16.93 -8.65 -3.62
C LEU A 739 17.93 -8.76 -4.78
N PRO A 740 17.53 -8.41 -6.01
CA PRO A 740 18.41 -8.45 -7.19
C PRO A 740 19.57 -7.46 -7.04
N ASP A 741 20.72 -7.76 -7.67
CA ASP A 741 21.88 -6.86 -7.61
C ASP A 741 21.63 -5.52 -8.31
N TRP A 742 20.83 -5.50 -9.39
CA TRP A 742 20.47 -4.28 -10.10
C TRP A 742 18.98 -4.07 -10.21
N ILE A 743 18.59 -2.82 -9.95
CA ILE A 743 17.23 -2.34 -10.18
C ILE A 743 17.27 -0.97 -10.81
N VAL A 744 16.23 -0.64 -11.57
CA VAL A 744 15.96 0.74 -11.97
C VAL A 744 14.69 1.21 -11.27
N ILE A 745 14.69 2.48 -10.85
CA ILE A 745 13.58 3.07 -10.11
C ILE A 745 13.02 4.28 -10.86
N GLU A 746 11.71 4.47 -10.81
CA GLU A 746 11.08 5.64 -11.42
C GLU A 746 11.33 6.90 -10.57
N GLN A 747 11.15 6.78 -9.25
CA GLN A 747 11.37 7.88 -8.31
C GLN A 747 11.85 7.39 -6.94
N VAL A 748 12.42 8.33 -6.19
CA VAL A 748 12.72 8.17 -4.77
C VAL A 748 11.66 8.92 -3.98
N LEU A 749 11.11 8.29 -2.94
CA LEU A 749 10.23 8.92 -1.97
C LEU A 749 10.99 9.13 -0.67
N LYS A 750 11.23 10.40 -0.33
CA LYS A 750 11.87 10.76 0.93
C LYS A 750 10.86 10.89 2.06
N THR A 751 11.08 10.12 3.12
CA THR A 751 10.32 10.15 4.39
C THR A 751 11.31 10.14 5.57
N SER A 752 11.10 9.32 6.61
CA SER A 752 12.14 9.03 7.62
C SER A 752 13.28 8.19 7.06
N ASN A 753 13.01 7.41 6.01
CA ASN A 753 14.00 6.79 5.14
C ASN A 753 13.70 7.18 3.69
N ASP A 754 14.72 7.13 2.84
CA ASP A 754 14.58 7.28 1.40
C ASP A 754 14.16 5.92 0.81
N PHE A 755 13.03 5.88 0.12
CA PHE A 755 12.48 4.66 -0.46
C PHE A 755 12.49 4.69 -1.99
N ALA A 756 12.91 3.59 -2.60
CA ALA A 756 12.77 3.30 -4.01
C ALA A 756 11.30 2.96 -4.34
N ILE A 757 10.72 3.68 -5.29
CA ILE A 757 9.32 3.52 -5.73
C ILE A 757 9.29 3.09 -7.20
N ASN A 758 8.33 2.22 -7.53
CA ASN A 758 8.09 1.71 -8.88
C ASN A 758 9.34 1.03 -9.46
N ILE A 759 9.77 -0.04 -8.79
CA ILE A 759 11.01 -0.74 -9.07
C ILE A 759 10.85 -1.67 -10.27
N THR A 760 11.83 -1.73 -11.15
CA THR A 760 11.96 -2.73 -12.21
C THR A 760 13.31 -3.43 -12.09
N ILE A 761 13.32 -4.77 -12.11
CA ILE A 761 14.56 -5.56 -12.03
C ILE A 761 15.33 -5.44 -13.35
N VAL A 762 16.66 -5.32 -13.25
CA VAL A 762 17.56 -5.25 -14.41
C VAL A 762 18.56 -6.41 -14.34
N PRO A 763 18.59 -7.32 -15.32
CA PRO A 763 19.63 -8.32 -15.45
C PRO A 763 21.01 -7.73 -15.77
N ASP A 764 22.08 -8.33 -15.25
CA ASP A 764 23.48 -7.93 -15.48
C ASP A 764 23.83 -7.79 -16.98
N GLU A 765 23.31 -8.70 -17.80
CA GLU A 765 23.51 -8.69 -19.26
C GLU A 765 23.14 -7.35 -19.89
N TRP A 766 22.06 -6.72 -19.42
CA TRP A 766 21.58 -5.46 -19.99
C TRP A 766 22.45 -4.27 -19.57
N ILE A 767 23.08 -4.35 -18.39
CA ILE A 767 24.07 -3.35 -17.94
C ILE A 767 25.29 -3.42 -18.84
N HIS A 768 25.81 -4.62 -19.11
CA HIS A 768 26.94 -4.80 -20.01
C HIS A 768 26.64 -4.39 -21.46
N GLU A 769 25.42 -4.67 -21.96
CA GLU A 769 24.94 -4.15 -23.26
C GLU A 769 24.94 -2.61 -23.28
N ALA A 770 24.36 -1.97 -22.26
CA ALA A 770 24.27 -0.51 -22.19
C ALA A 770 25.65 0.18 -22.08
N MET A 771 26.61 -0.43 -21.37
CA MET A 771 27.99 0.07 -21.31
C MET A 771 28.69 -0.03 -22.66
N LYS A 772 28.49 -1.12 -23.42
CA LYS A 772 29.05 -1.28 -24.78
C LYS A 772 28.46 -0.28 -25.77
N GLU A 773 27.18 0.03 -25.65
CA GLU A 773 26.50 1.04 -26.47
C GLU A 773 26.85 2.49 -26.05
N THR A 774 27.74 2.69 -25.07
CA THR A 774 28.08 4.00 -24.50
C THR A 774 26.87 4.76 -23.94
N MET A 775 25.77 4.07 -23.63
CA MET A 775 24.60 4.66 -22.99
C MET A 775 24.89 5.07 -21.54
N MET A 776 25.84 4.39 -20.88
CA MET A 776 26.27 4.69 -19.52
C MET A 776 27.74 4.32 -19.29
N GLN A 777 28.38 5.01 -18.35
CA GLN A 777 29.72 4.69 -17.85
C GLN A 777 29.60 4.39 -16.35
N LEU A 778 30.03 3.19 -15.95
CA LEU A 778 29.93 2.71 -14.57
C LEU A 778 31.29 2.19 -14.11
N ASP A 779 31.70 2.59 -12.91
CA ASP A 779 32.81 1.98 -12.19
C ASP A 779 32.27 0.82 -11.34
N LEU A 780 32.33 -0.40 -11.90
CA LEU A 780 31.82 -1.59 -11.24
C LEU A 780 32.67 -1.99 -10.02
N ASP A 781 33.95 -1.65 -10.00
CA ASP A 781 34.85 -2.06 -8.92
C ASP A 781 34.61 -1.19 -7.68
N SER A 782 34.45 0.12 -7.83
CA SER A 782 34.03 1.00 -6.72
C SER A 782 32.68 0.62 -6.12
N LEU A 783 31.74 0.11 -6.93
CA LEU A 783 30.43 -0.34 -6.44
C LEU A 783 30.52 -1.63 -5.62
N LYS A 784 31.43 -2.55 -5.99
CA LYS A 784 31.68 -3.77 -5.21
C LYS A 784 32.28 -3.46 -3.85
N GLU A 785 33.23 -2.52 -3.78
CA GLU A 785 33.85 -2.09 -2.51
C GLU A 785 32.85 -1.50 -1.52
N ARG A 786 31.71 -0.95 -2.01
CA ARG A 786 30.64 -0.40 -1.17
C ARG A 786 29.63 -1.46 -0.70
N ARG A 787 29.74 -2.70 -1.19
CA ARG A 787 28.82 -3.78 -0.81
C ARG A 787 29.11 -4.20 0.62
N VAL A 788 28.05 -4.30 1.40
CA VAL A 788 28.10 -4.78 2.78
C VAL A 788 28.19 -6.30 2.73
N GLU A 789 29.22 -6.84 3.37
CA GLU A 789 29.47 -8.27 3.46
C GLU A 789 29.36 -8.76 4.90
N GLN A 790 29.18 -10.07 5.07
CA GLN A 790 29.19 -10.68 6.39
C GLN A 790 30.63 -10.71 6.92
N VAL A 791 30.88 -9.98 8.01
CA VAL A 791 32.21 -9.86 8.62
C VAL A 791 32.43 -10.97 9.65
N ALA A 792 31.43 -11.24 10.48
CA ALA A 792 31.53 -12.23 11.57
C ALA A 792 30.18 -12.88 11.88
N VAL A 793 30.23 -14.12 12.40
CA VAL A 793 29.07 -14.89 12.85
C VAL A 793 29.36 -15.48 14.22
N PHE A 794 28.46 -15.26 15.17
CA PHE A 794 28.54 -15.77 16.53
C PHE A 794 27.41 -16.76 16.78
N ASN A 795 27.76 -18.03 16.94
CA ASN A 795 26.85 -19.10 17.34
C ASN A 795 26.69 -19.07 18.86
N VAL A 796 25.52 -18.68 19.36
CA VAL A 796 25.32 -18.39 20.79
C VAL A 796 24.33 -19.34 21.48
N GLY A 797 23.48 -20.05 20.72
CA GLY A 797 22.45 -20.92 21.29
C GLY A 797 21.32 -20.13 21.97
N GLU A 798 20.25 -20.79 22.40
CA GLU A 798 18.98 -20.11 22.72
C GLU A 798 19.05 -19.18 23.95
N GLN A 799 19.78 -19.57 25.01
CA GLN A 799 19.84 -18.81 26.26
C GLN A 799 20.69 -17.55 26.14
N VAL A 800 21.92 -17.70 25.64
CA VAL A 800 22.81 -16.55 25.37
C VAL A 800 22.17 -15.64 24.33
N PHE A 801 21.49 -16.19 23.30
CA PHE A 801 20.73 -15.38 22.34
C PHE A 801 19.66 -14.53 23.05
N ARG A 802 18.80 -15.13 23.88
CA ARG A 802 17.72 -14.42 24.60
C ARG A 802 18.26 -13.28 25.46
N GLU A 803 19.35 -13.52 26.19
CA GLU A 803 19.94 -12.52 27.06
C GLU A 803 20.69 -11.43 26.28
N PHE A 804 21.32 -11.80 25.16
CA PHE A 804 21.98 -10.86 24.26
C PHE A 804 20.99 -9.90 23.61
N VAL A 805 19.88 -10.40 23.04
CA VAL A 805 18.90 -9.52 22.39
C VAL A 805 18.04 -8.76 23.41
N GLY A 806 17.78 -9.35 24.57
CA GLY A 806 16.89 -8.82 25.60
C GLY A 806 15.40 -8.89 25.22
N VAL A 807 14.53 -8.56 26.18
CA VAL A 807 13.07 -8.54 25.98
C VAL A 807 12.71 -7.57 24.86
N LYS A 808 11.90 -8.03 23.89
CA LYS A 808 11.52 -7.27 22.69
C LYS A 808 12.73 -6.68 21.92
N TYR A 809 13.89 -7.34 21.95
CA TYR A 809 15.13 -6.89 21.28
C TYR A 809 15.67 -5.54 21.81
N ALA A 810 15.39 -5.17 23.06
CA ALA A 810 15.81 -3.88 23.62
C ALA A 810 17.34 -3.74 23.74
N LYS A 811 18.03 -4.77 24.25
CA LYS A 811 19.49 -4.77 24.41
C LYS A 811 20.22 -4.77 23.08
N LYS A 812 19.68 -5.48 22.08
CA LYS A 812 20.15 -5.40 20.69
C LYS A 812 20.08 -3.96 20.15
N ARG A 813 18.94 -3.29 20.32
CA ARG A 813 18.75 -1.91 19.83
C ARG A 813 19.67 -0.92 20.52
N GLU A 814 19.92 -1.11 21.81
CA GLU A 814 20.91 -0.33 22.55
C GLU A 814 22.32 -0.47 21.95
N LEU A 815 22.75 -1.71 21.66
CA LEU A 815 24.03 -1.98 21.01
C LEU A 815 24.09 -1.36 19.60
N GLU A 816 23.05 -1.52 18.79
CA GLU A 816 22.95 -0.89 17.46
C GLU A 816 23.04 0.66 17.56
N ASN A 817 22.46 1.26 18.62
CA ASN A 817 22.54 2.70 18.85
C ASN A 817 23.94 3.14 19.33
N GLN A 818 24.63 2.34 20.13
CA GLN A 818 26.03 2.59 20.51
C GLN A 818 26.94 2.56 19.29
N ILE A 819 26.75 1.57 18.41
CA ILE A 819 27.48 1.47 17.13
C ILE A 819 27.24 2.72 16.28
N LYS A 820 25.99 3.19 16.15
CA LYS A 820 25.66 4.41 15.40
C LYS A 820 26.24 5.69 16.00
N LYS A 821 26.37 5.80 17.32
CA LYS A 821 26.91 6.99 18.00
C LYS A 821 28.43 7.14 17.85
N SER A 822 29.14 6.11 17.38
CA SER A 822 30.60 6.15 17.15
C SER A 822 31.06 7.12 16.04
N GLY A 823 30.13 7.74 15.30
CA GLY A 823 30.40 8.92 14.46
C GLY A 823 31.11 8.68 13.13
N LYS A 824 31.39 7.42 12.75
CA LYS A 824 31.98 7.08 11.44
C LYS A 824 30.84 6.78 10.44
N GLU A 825 30.94 7.24 9.18
CA GLU A 825 29.97 6.96 8.08
C GLU A 825 30.01 5.48 7.61
N ILE A 826 30.14 4.54 8.54
CA ILE A 826 30.33 3.12 8.26
C ILE A 826 29.00 2.39 8.44
N LEU A 827 28.54 1.74 7.38
CA LEU A 827 27.38 0.87 7.45
C LEU A 827 27.75 -0.39 8.20
N VAL A 828 27.23 -0.54 9.41
CA VAL A 828 27.35 -1.74 10.24
C VAL A 828 25.96 -2.22 10.62
N PHE A 829 25.65 -3.48 10.34
CA PHE A 829 24.36 -4.09 10.68
C PHE A 829 24.54 -5.33 11.54
N LEU A 830 23.66 -5.46 12.53
CA LEU A 830 23.60 -6.62 13.40
C LEU A 830 22.30 -7.40 13.15
N ASP A 831 22.44 -8.59 12.62
CA ASP A 831 21.32 -9.49 12.35
C ASP A 831 21.33 -10.65 13.34
N THR A 832 20.14 -11.10 13.71
CA THR A 832 19.95 -12.04 14.81
C THR A 832 18.89 -13.03 14.42
N SER A 833 19.25 -14.30 14.32
CA SER A 833 18.32 -15.38 13.99
C SER A 833 18.05 -16.24 15.21
N LYS A 834 16.82 -16.17 15.75
CA LYS A 834 16.42 -17.02 16.89
C LYS A 834 16.43 -18.50 16.52
N GLN A 835 16.01 -18.82 15.30
CA GLN A 835 15.97 -20.21 14.81
C GLN A 835 17.36 -20.81 14.66
N LEU A 836 18.33 -19.99 14.24
CA LEU A 836 19.72 -20.42 14.07
C LEU A 836 20.57 -20.19 15.34
N GLY A 837 20.07 -19.44 16.34
CA GLY A 837 20.87 -19.07 17.50
C GLY A 837 22.11 -18.25 17.13
N GLU A 838 22.01 -17.46 16.05
CA GLU A 838 23.13 -16.77 15.40
C GLU A 838 23.01 -15.26 15.57
N ILE A 839 24.16 -14.62 15.77
CA ILE A 839 24.33 -13.16 15.67
C ILE A 839 25.33 -12.92 14.54
N SER A 840 24.91 -12.23 13.49
CA SER A 840 25.74 -11.91 12.33
C SER A 840 26.04 -10.41 12.27
N LEU A 841 27.31 -10.09 12.06
CA LEU A 841 27.80 -8.73 11.85
C LEU A 841 28.06 -8.52 10.35
N TYR A 842 27.50 -7.45 9.81
CA TYR A 842 27.66 -7.07 8.40
C TYR A 842 28.28 -5.68 8.30
N SER A 843 29.26 -5.50 7.42
CA SER A 843 29.83 -4.20 7.10
C SER A 843 30.45 -4.18 5.70
N HIS A 844 30.55 -2.99 5.10
CA HIS A 844 31.36 -2.79 3.88
C HIS A 844 32.84 -2.54 4.21
N ASP A 845 33.16 -2.10 5.43
CA ASP A 845 34.52 -1.83 5.86
C ASP A 845 34.97 -2.87 6.90
N ARG A 846 35.69 -3.88 6.42
CA ARG A 846 36.20 -4.96 7.27
C ARG A 846 37.20 -4.48 8.32
N LYS A 847 37.98 -3.42 8.05
CA LYS A 847 39.01 -2.93 8.99
C LYS A 847 38.37 -2.32 10.22
N HIS A 848 37.36 -1.50 10.03
CA HIS A 848 36.64 -0.87 11.15
C HIS A 848 35.64 -1.80 11.83
N ALA A 849 35.10 -2.79 11.10
CA ALA A 849 34.20 -3.78 11.67
C ALA A 849 34.85 -4.66 12.75
N LEU A 850 36.18 -4.80 12.75
CA LEU A 850 36.95 -5.53 13.77
C LEU A 850 36.75 -4.97 15.20
N GLU A 851 36.61 -3.65 15.35
CA GLU A 851 36.33 -3.00 16.64
C GLU A 851 34.98 -3.50 17.20
N PHE A 852 33.96 -3.55 16.35
CA PHE A 852 32.62 -4.00 16.72
C PHE A 852 32.52 -5.52 16.91
N GLU A 853 33.27 -6.28 16.09
CA GLU A 853 33.41 -7.72 16.27
C GLU A 853 33.94 -8.04 17.67
N THR A 854 34.96 -7.30 18.13
CA THR A 854 35.55 -7.47 19.46
C THR A 854 34.52 -7.18 20.57
N ILE A 855 33.77 -6.08 20.46
CA ILE A 855 32.71 -5.73 21.44
C ILE A 855 31.63 -6.82 21.52
N ILE A 856 31.18 -7.34 20.36
CA ILE A 856 30.18 -8.40 20.32
C ILE A 856 30.74 -9.68 20.90
N LYS A 857 31.99 -10.03 20.54
CA LYS A 857 32.70 -11.21 21.04
C LYS A 857 32.83 -11.18 22.55
N ASP A 858 33.31 -10.08 23.12
CA ASP A 858 33.48 -9.90 24.57
C ASP A 858 32.14 -10.03 25.30
N ARG A 859 31.07 -9.46 24.72
CA ARG A 859 29.72 -9.57 25.29
C ARG A 859 29.21 -11.01 25.24
N VAL A 860 29.39 -11.70 24.13
CA VAL A 860 29.01 -13.11 23.97
C VAL A 860 29.80 -14.00 24.93
N GLU A 861 31.12 -13.78 25.06
CA GLU A 861 31.97 -14.52 25.99
C GLU A 861 31.61 -14.27 27.46
N HIS A 862 31.28 -13.04 27.82
CA HIS A 862 30.79 -12.71 29.16
C HIS A 862 29.50 -13.46 29.49
N LEU A 863 28.54 -13.47 28.55
CA LEU A 863 27.30 -14.23 28.73
C LEU A 863 27.56 -15.74 28.78
N ARG A 864 28.45 -16.28 27.95
CA ARG A 864 28.86 -17.68 28.03
C ARG A 864 29.46 -18.02 29.39
N LYS A 865 30.29 -17.14 29.97
CA LYS A 865 30.84 -17.33 31.34
C LYS A 865 29.75 -17.29 32.41
N GLN A 866 28.79 -16.38 32.29
CA GLN A 866 27.66 -16.27 33.23
C GLN A 866 26.78 -17.53 33.22
N PHE A 867 26.55 -18.11 32.05
CA PHE A 867 25.71 -19.28 31.87
C PHE A 867 26.49 -20.60 31.83
N LYS A 868 27.81 -20.60 32.13
CA LYS A 868 28.76 -21.70 31.89
C LYS A 868 28.30 -23.09 32.39
N TYR A 869 27.46 -23.12 33.42
CA TYR A 869 27.00 -24.36 34.04
C TYR A 869 25.54 -24.69 33.71
N GLU A 870 24.81 -23.88 32.95
CA GLU A 870 23.42 -24.16 32.60
C GLU A 870 23.32 -25.22 31.50
N LYS A 871 22.63 -26.32 31.83
CA LYS A 871 22.30 -27.43 30.93
C LYS A 871 20.85 -27.30 30.46
N SER A 872 20.61 -27.51 29.17
CA SER A 872 19.26 -27.54 28.57
C SER A 872 18.99 -28.88 27.91
N GLU A 873 17.90 -29.53 28.30
CA GLU A 873 17.39 -30.72 27.60
C GLU A 873 16.63 -30.29 26.33
N GLN A 874 17.02 -30.80 25.16
CA GLN A 874 16.32 -30.58 23.89
C GLN A 874 15.97 -31.91 23.22
N PHE A 875 14.79 -31.98 22.61
CA PHE A 875 14.40 -33.14 21.81
C PHE A 875 15.18 -33.19 20.50
N LEU A 876 15.66 -34.38 20.16
CA LEU A 876 16.35 -34.61 18.89
C LEU A 876 15.40 -34.62 17.68
N SER A 877 14.09 -34.75 17.86
CA SER A 877 13.10 -34.77 16.76
C SER A 877 11.70 -34.37 17.24
N SER A 878 10.92 -33.69 16.39
CA SER A 878 9.49 -33.42 16.63
C SER A 878 8.58 -34.63 16.33
N ALA A 879 9.09 -35.64 15.63
CA ALA A 879 8.32 -36.76 15.08
C ALA A 879 8.74 -38.14 15.62
N GLN A 880 9.77 -38.25 16.45
CA GLN A 880 10.19 -39.52 17.07
C GLN A 880 10.59 -39.37 18.55
N ILE A 881 9.71 -39.91 19.41
CA ILE A 881 9.94 -40.80 20.56
C ILE A 881 11.26 -40.64 21.34
N GLY A 882 11.21 -39.87 22.43
CA GLY A 882 11.93 -40.16 23.68
C GLY A 882 13.41 -39.76 23.82
N VAL A 883 14.19 -39.66 22.74
CA VAL A 883 15.64 -39.32 22.84
C VAL A 883 15.86 -37.82 22.90
N ARG A 884 16.58 -37.36 23.92
CA ARG A 884 16.92 -35.96 24.17
C ARG A 884 18.42 -35.77 24.26
N VAL A 885 18.91 -34.59 23.92
CA VAL A 885 20.29 -34.16 24.18
C VAL A 885 20.32 -33.15 25.30
N VAL A 886 21.34 -33.24 26.14
CA VAL A 886 21.68 -32.21 27.12
C VAL A 886 22.75 -31.32 26.49
N ILE A 887 22.38 -30.07 26.28
CA ILE A 887 23.22 -29.07 25.64
C ILE A 887 23.71 -28.07 26.69
N GLU A 888 25.01 -27.82 26.75
CA GLU A 888 25.61 -26.76 27.56
C GLU A 888 25.79 -25.46 26.76
N THR A 889 26.17 -24.38 27.46
CA THR A 889 26.48 -23.10 26.83
C THR A 889 27.56 -23.21 25.76
N GLY A 890 27.21 -22.85 24.53
CA GLY A 890 28.10 -23.01 23.37
C GLY A 890 27.59 -24.00 22.33
N MET A 891 26.47 -24.68 22.61
CA MET A 891 25.87 -25.74 21.78
C MET A 891 26.62 -27.08 21.85
N ASP A 892 27.42 -27.29 22.90
CA ASP A 892 28.13 -28.54 23.11
C ASP A 892 27.16 -29.60 23.68
N ILE A 893 27.15 -30.78 23.06
CA ILE A 893 26.35 -31.93 23.51
C ILE A 893 27.13 -32.64 24.60
N VAL A 894 26.60 -32.65 25.82
CA VAL A 894 27.29 -33.20 26.99
C VAL A 894 26.70 -34.53 27.44
N ASP A 895 25.43 -34.80 27.12
CA ASP A 895 24.80 -36.09 27.39
C ASP A 895 23.64 -36.38 26.43
N VAL A 896 23.27 -37.65 26.30
CA VAL A 896 22.12 -38.13 25.52
C VAL A 896 21.20 -38.92 26.45
N LEU A 897 19.99 -38.39 26.67
CA LEU A 897 18.99 -39.00 27.54
C LEU A 897 18.03 -39.85 26.73
N MET A 898 17.91 -41.12 27.10
CA MET A 898 16.91 -42.03 26.54
C MET A 898 15.49 -41.71 27.07
N ALA A 899 14.48 -42.40 26.52
CA ALA A 899 13.07 -42.10 26.79
C ALA A 899 12.70 -42.16 28.29
N ASP A 900 13.32 -43.05 29.05
CA ASP A 900 13.14 -43.25 30.49
C ASP A 900 14.13 -42.46 31.37
N GLU A 901 15.05 -41.71 30.75
CA GLU A 901 16.08 -40.93 31.43
C GLU A 901 15.75 -39.44 31.44
N TYR A 902 15.99 -38.79 32.57
CA TYR A 902 15.68 -37.37 32.77
C TYR A 902 16.65 -36.78 33.79
N THR A 903 17.02 -35.52 33.62
CA THR A 903 17.81 -34.78 34.63
C THR A 903 16.96 -33.69 35.28
N THR A 904 15.88 -33.25 34.63
CA THR A 904 14.95 -32.22 35.13
C THR A 904 13.67 -32.79 35.74
N LEU A 905 13.44 -32.46 37.01
CA LEU A 905 12.25 -32.82 37.78
C LEU A 905 11.28 -31.65 37.89
N PHE A 906 9.99 -31.98 37.88
CA PHE A 906 8.90 -31.07 38.16
C PHE A 906 8.40 -31.28 39.59
N ILE A 907 8.48 -30.23 40.39
CA ILE A 907 8.22 -30.30 41.83
C ILE A 907 6.78 -29.85 42.11
N THR A 908 6.04 -30.73 42.78
CA THR A 908 4.64 -30.54 43.16
C THR A 908 4.47 -30.71 44.67
N GLY A 909 3.41 -30.18 45.23
CA GLY A 909 3.15 -30.32 46.67
C GLY A 909 1.88 -29.61 47.10
N ILE A 910 1.62 -29.66 48.40
CA ILE A 910 0.43 -29.05 48.99
C ILE A 910 0.60 -27.53 49.02
N PRO A 911 -0.37 -26.73 48.52
CA PRO A 911 -0.23 -25.27 48.39
C PRO A 911 0.26 -24.56 49.65
N LYS A 912 -0.33 -24.86 50.82
CA LYS A 912 0.09 -24.26 52.10
C LYS A 912 1.53 -24.58 52.46
N PHE A 913 1.97 -25.82 52.24
CA PHE A 913 3.33 -26.25 52.56
C PHE A 913 4.38 -25.64 51.62
N ILE A 914 4.01 -25.44 50.34
CA ILE A 914 4.88 -24.78 49.35
C ILE A 914 4.98 -23.27 49.60
N GLU A 915 3.89 -22.62 50.01
CA GLU A 915 3.85 -21.18 50.28
C GLU A 915 4.63 -20.81 51.55
N GLU A 916 4.70 -21.71 52.55
CA GLU A 916 5.45 -21.51 53.79
C GLU A 916 6.97 -21.74 53.65
N LYS A 917 7.43 -22.50 52.65
CA LYS A 917 8.87 -22.78 52.46
C LYS A 917 9.55 -21.76 51.56
N SER A 918 10.73 -21.30 51.99
CA SER A 918 11.58 -20.46 51.15
C SER A 918 12.14 -21.25 49.95
N GLU A 919 12.62 -20.53 48.93
CA GLU A 919 13.28 -21.16 47.79
C GLU A 919 14.53 -21.95 48.21
N GLU A 920 15.27 -21.45 49.19
CA GLU A 920 16.44 -22.13 49.77
C GLU A 920 16.07 -23.43 50.49
N ASP A 921 14.95 -23.46 51.22
CA ASP A 921 14.50 -24.67 51.91
C ASP A 921 14.06 -25.77 50.95
N MET A 922 13.47 -25.37 49.81
CA MET A 922 13.10 -26.29 48.74
C MET A 922 14.34 -26.85 48.06
N ILE A 923 15.34 -26.01 47.76
CA ILE A 923 16.61 -26.44 47.17
C ILE A 923 17.33 -27.44 48.10
N LYS A 924 17.50 -27.11 49.39
CA LYS A 924 18.11 -28.01 50.39
C LYS A 924 17.42 -29.38 50.49
N THR A 925 16.10 -29.42 50.30
CA THR A 925 15.33 -30.68 50.32
C THR A 925 15.73 -31.62 49.19
N PHE A 926 16.20 -31.08 48.05
CA PHE A 926 16.59 -31.83 46.86
C PHE A 926 18.10 -31.95 46.66
N GLU A 927 18.92 -31.07 47.24
CA GLU A 927 20.39 -31.15 47.20
C GLU A 927 20.94 -32.46 47.77
N LYS A 928 20.23 -33.07 48.73
CA LYS A 928 20.62 -34.36 49.32
C LYS A 928 20.72 -35.51 48.29
N PHE A 929 20.06 -35.39 47.14
CA PHE A 929 20.09 -36.42 46.09
C PHE A 929 21.25 -36.24 45.11
N GLY A 930 21.89 -35.06 45.12
CA GLY A 930 22.97 -34.72 44.20
C GLY A 930 23.02 -33.24 43.88
N LYS A 931 24.06 -32.84 43.15
CA LYS A 931 24.30 -31.46 42.78
C LYS A 931 23.21 -30.95 41.83
N ILE A 932 22.57 -29.86 42.22
CA ILE A 932 21.55 -29.15 41.43
C ILE A 932 22.25 -28.13 40.54
N VAL A 933 21.92 -28.15 39.25
CA VAL A 933 22.50 -27.28 38.21
C VAL A 933 21.57 -26.13 37.86
N LYS A 934 20.25 -26.33 37.96
CA LYS A 934 19.26 -25.31 37.64
C LYS A 934 18.02 -25.42 38.51
N VAL A 935 17.48 -24.28 38.92
CA VAL A 935 16.21 -24.17 39.63
C VAL A 935 15.35 -23.12 38.93
N GLU A 936 14.14 -23.50 38.53
CA GLU A 936 13.18 -22.60 37.88
C GLU A 936 11.90 -22.52 38.70
N LYS A 937 11.75 -21.45 39.49
CA LYS A 937 10.51 -21.18 40.22
C LYS A 937 9.45 -20.56 39.31
N PHE A 938 8.23 -21.10 39.33
CA PHE A 938 7.15 -20.53 38.52
C PHE A 938 6.58 -19.27 39.17
N ARG A 939 6.51 -18.15 38.43
CA ARG A 939 5.82 -16.93 38.87
C ARG A 939 4.31 -17.14 38.78
N LYS A 940 3.62 -17.11 39.94
CA LYS A 940 2.15 -17.24 40.12
C LYS A 940 1.49 -18.10 39.04
N SER A 941 1.73 -19.40 39.12
CA SER A 941 1.06 -20.42 38.30
C SER A 941 -0.46 -20.39 38.52
N ARG A 942 -1.27 -20.56 37.46
CA ARG A 942 -2.72 -20.80 37.56
C ARG A 942 -3.08 -22.02 38.43
N ASN A 943 -2.14 -22.95 38.60
CA ASN A 943 -2.23 -24.11 39.48
C ASN A 943 -1.39 -23.91 40.75
N LYS A 944 -2.04 -23.81 41.92
CA LYS A 944 -1.39 -23.56 43.23
C LYS A 944 -0.56 -24.74 43.78
N ASN A 945 -0.56 -25.90 43.10
CA ASN A 945 0.13 -27.11 43.56
C ASN A 945 1.56 -27.25 43.00
N ASN A 946 2.02 -26.31 42.15
CA ASN A 946 3.28 -26.43 41.43
C ASN A 946 4.28 -25.38 41.93
N TRP A 947 5.44 -25.82 42.40
CA TRP A 947 6.48 -24.92 42.86
C TRP A 947 7.41 -24.47 41.72
N GLY A 948 7.94 -25.42 40.96
CA GLY A 948 8.98 -25.14 39.97
C GLY A 948 9.61 -26.40 39.41
N ARG A 949 10.78 -26.22 38.76
CA ARG A 949 11.61 -27.30 38.23
C ARG A 949 12.99 -27.29 38.87
N ILE A 950 13.56 -28.48 39.03
CA ILE A 950 14.93 -28.68 39.51
C ILE A 950 15.64 -29.59 38.51
N THR A 951 16.80 -29.18 38.02
CA THR A 951 17.65 -29.96 37.12
C THR A 951 18.90 -30.40 37.86
N PHE A 952 19.13 -31.71 37.91
CA PHE A 952 20.33 -32.32 38.50
C PHE A 952 21.48 -32.41 37.49
N GLU A 953 22.72 -32.47 38.00
CA GLU A 953 23.90 -32.67 37.17
C GLU A 953 23.91 -34.03 36.48
N ASN A 954 23.34 -35.04 37.15
CA ASN A 954 23.33 -36.42 36.70
C ASN A 954 21.93 -37.07 36.76
N LYS A 955 21.65 -37.96 35.82
CA LYS A 955 20.35 -38.63 35.63
C LYS A 955 20.03 -39.61 36.75
N GLU A 956 21.02 -40.25 37.37
CA GLU A 956 20.81 -41.15 38.51
C GLU A 956 20.28 -40.38 39.73
N CYS A 957 20.80 -39.18 40.01
CA CYS A 957 20.32 -38.32 41.09
C CYS A 957 18.86 -37.93 40.90
N ALA A 958 18.48 -37.57 39.67
CA ALA A 958 17.10 -37.23 39.33
C ALA A 958 16.16 -38.45 39.46
N LYS A 959 16.59 -39.64 38.99
CA LYS A 959 15.83 -40.89 39.15
C LYS A 959 15.64 -41.23 40.63
N GLN A 960 16.68 -41.14 41.46
CA GLN A 960 16.62 -41.41 42.89
C GLN A 960 15.66 -40.42 43.61
N ALA A 961 15.76 -39.13 43.30
CA ALA A 961 14.89 -38.11 43.86
C ALA A 961 13.40 -38.36 43.55
N VAL A 962 13.05 -38.86 42.35
CA VAL A 962 11.66 -39.22 42.00
C VAL A 962 11.18 -40.43 42.80
N VAL A 963 12.01 -41.45 42.98
CA VAL A 963 11.64 -42.66 43.73
C VAL A 963 11.37 -42.32 45.20
N GLU A 964 12.30 -41.64 45.86
CA GLU A 964 12.18 -41.32 47.29
C GLU A 964 11.10 -40.26 47.58
N MET A 965 10.90 -39.29 46.67
CA MET A 965 9.85 -38.27 46.85
C MET A 965 8.45 -38.77 46.50
N LYS A 966 8.32 -39.97 45.92
CA LYS A 966 7.02 -40.60 45.68
C LYS A 966 6.33 -41.05 46.96
N GLU A 967 7.11 -41.32 48.01
CA GLU A 967 6.64 -41.74 49.34
C GLU A 967 6.38 -40.56 50.29
N SER A 968 6.77 -39.34 49.89
CA SER A 968 6.57 -38.13 50.68
C SER A 968 5.15 -37.58 50.55
N LEU A 969 4.51 -37.28 51.70
CA LEU A 969 3.11 -36.82 51.77
C LEU A 969 2.90 -35.34 51.38
N ASN A 970 3.91 -34.48 51.53
CA ASN A 970 3.76 -33.03 51.44
C ASN A 970 4.36 -32.41 50.16
N ILE A 971 5.45 -33.00 49.66
CA ILE A 971 6.18 -32.60 48.44
C ILE A 971 6.44 -33.86 47.63
N GLY A 972 6.12 -33.81 46.34
CA GLY A 972 6.42 -34.85 45.37
C GLY A 972 7.29 -34.30 44.23
N ALA A 973 8.10 -35.17 43.66
CA ALA A 973 8.84 -34.89 42.44
C ALA A 973 8.42 -35.89 41.36
N ARG A 974 8.22 -35.39 40.15
CA ARG A 974 7.92 -36.24 38.99
C ARG A 974 8.76 -35.80 37.81
N PRO A 975 9.03 -36.68 36.84
CA PRO A 975 9.60 -36.26 35.56
C PRO A 975 8.74 -35.16 34.96
N ASN A 976 9.37 -34.15 34.37
CA ASN A 976 8.64 -33.04 33.74
C ASN A 976 7.62 -33.60 32.71
N THR A 977 6.34 -33.24 32.81
CA THR A 977 5.26 -33.98 32.12
C THR A 977 5.05 -33.63 30.65
N GLY A 978 5.98 -32.92 30.02
CA GLY A 978 6.01 -32.78 28.56
C GLY A 978 6.54 -34.02 27.83
N PHE A 979 6.85 -35.08 28.57
CA PHE A 979 7.74 -36.16 28.14
C PHE A 979 7.16 -37.57 28.41
N GLN A 980 5.84 -37.78 28.26
CA GLN A 980 5.25 -39.12 28.41
C GLN A 980 5.47 -40.01 27.18
N SER A 981 6.07 -41.18 27.43
CA SER A 981 5.82 -42.49 26.79
C SER A 981 5.31 -42.42 25.34
N ALA A 982 6.23 -42.20 24.42
CA ALA A 982 5.99 -42.66 23.07
C ALA A 982 6.31 -44.16 23.03
N ASP A 983 5.37 -44.94 22.48
CA ASP A 983 5.43 -46.39 22.31
C ASP A 983 6.71 -46.76 21.55
N ILE A 984 7.77 -47.14 22.27
CA ILE A 984 9.07 -47.48 21.68
C ILE A 984 8.89 -48.85 21.02
N ARG A 985 8.45 -48.86 19.75
CA ARG A 985 8.53 -50.06 18.89
C ARG A 985 10.00 -50.30 18.55
N GLY A 986 10.74 -50.81 19.54
CA GLY A 986 12.19 -50.75 19.62
C GLY A 986 12.94 -51.86 18.86
N PHE A 987 12.25 -52.83 18.26
CA PHE A 987 12.92 -53.93 17.56
C PHE A 987 12.39 -54.07 16.14
N ARG A 988 13.15 -53.52 15.18
CA ARG A 988 12.85 -53.56 13.76
C ARG A 988 13.83 -54.48 13.04
N THR A 989 13.30 -55.24 12.10
CA THR A 989 14.06 -56.21 11.32
C THR A 989 13.78 -55.99 9.85
N MET A 990 14.78 -56.23 9.02
CA MET A 990 14.69 -56.14 7.56
C MET A 990 14.79 -57.54 6.98
N LEU A 991 13.78 -57.93 6.21
CA LEU A 991 13.83 -59.12 5.34
C LEU A 991 14.24 -58.72 3.94
N GLN A 992 15.18 -59.44 3.35
CA GLN A 992 15.62 -59.22 1.98
C GLN A 992 15.82 -60.52 1.20
N TRP A 993 15.44 -60.50 -0.07
CA TRP A 993 15.68 -61.58 -1.03
C TRP A 993 15.79 -61.03 -2.46
N CYS A 994 16.45 -61.76 -3.35
CA CYS A 994 16.77 -61.27 -4.68
C CYS A 994 15.51 -61.02 -5.52
N ARG A 995 15.42 -59.84 -6.15
CA ARG A 995 14.31 -59.47 -7.04
C ARG A 995 14.61 -59.75 -8.51
N ARG A 996 15.87 -59.55 -8.94
CA ARG A 996 16.22 -59.62 -10.37
C ARG A 996 17.00 -60.88 -10.70
N PRO A 997 16.57 -61.70 -11.67
CA PRO A 997 17.36 -62.85 -12.11
C PRO A 997 18.64 -62.38 -12.85
N SER A 998 19.71 -63.17 -12.73
CA SER A 998 20.97 -62.95 -13.45
C SER A 998 20.80 -63.10 -14.96
N LYS A 999 21.48 -62.25 -15.75
CA LYS A 999 21.64 -62.41 -17.21
C LYS A 999 22.63 -63.50 -17.59
N GLY A 1000 23.24 -64.17 -16.60
CA GLY A 1000 24.18 -65.26 -16.81
C GLY A 1000 25.65 -64.83 -16.92
N PHE A 1001 25.97 -63.58 -16.59
CA PHE A 1001 27.36 -63.11 -16.53
C PHE A 1001 27.55 -61.97 -15.51
N GLY A 1002 28.79 -61.75 -15.11
CA GLY A 1002 29.20 -60.79 -14.10
C GLY A 1002 30.69 -60.47 -14.17
N PHE A 1003 31.18 -59.71 -13.20
CA PHE A 1003 32.56 -59.26 -13.09
C PHE A 1003 33.09 -59.50 -11.69
N VAL A 1004 34.32 -59.97 -11.58
CA VAL A 1004 35.06 -60.17 -10.32
C VAL A 1004 36.37 -59.41 -10.43
N LYS A 1005 36.58 -58.43 -9.57
CA LYS A 1005 37.79 -57.61 -9.50
C LYS A 1005 38.60 -57.98 -8.27
N PHE A 1006 39.88 -58.24 -8.46
CA PHE A 1006 40.83 -58.58 -7.41
C PHE A 1006 41.70 -57.37 -7.08
N LYS A 1007 42.17 -57.29 -5.83
CA LYS A 1007 43.16 -56.28 -5.44
C LYS A 1007 44.53 -56.57 -6.03
N ASP A 1008 44.90 -57.85 -6.09
CA ASP A 1008 46.12 -58.32 -6.74
C ASP A 1008 45.79 -58.91 -8.13
N PRO A 1009 46.33 -58.33 -9.23
CA PRO A 1009 46.16 -58.86 -10.59
C PRO A 1009 46.66 -60.30 -10.77
N THR A 1010 47.56 -60.76 -9.89
CA THR A 1010 48.07 -62.15 -9.92
C THR A 1010 46.96 -63.15 -9.64
N ASN A 1011 46.04 -62.84 -8.73
CA ASN A 1011 44.88 -63.68 -8.41
C ASN A 1011 43.90 -63.76 -9.59
N ALA A 1012 43.74 -62.67 -10.34
CA ALA A 1012 42.96 -62.66 -11.57
C ALA A 1012 43.57 -63.59 -12.64
N THR A 1013 44.91 -63.65 -12.69
CA THR A 1013 45.64 -64.51 -13.62
C THR A 1013 45.48 -65.99 -13.30
N ILE A 1014 45.59 -66.35 -12.02
CA ILE A 1014 45.39 -67.73 -11.55
C ILE A 1014 43.94 -68.16 -11.79
N ALA A 1015 42.98 -67.28 -11.53
CA ALA A 1015 41.55 -67.54 -11.74
C ALA A 1015 41.18 -67.84 -13.20
N VAL A 1016 41.82 -67.21 -14.19
CA VAL A 1016 41.59 -67.51 -15.62
C VAL A 1016 42.09 -68.90 -16.02
N LEU A 1017 43.13 -69.40 -15.34
CA LEU A 1017 43.72 -70.72 -15.59
C LEU A 1017 43.03 -71.84 -14.79
N THR A 1018 42.12 -71.50 -13.89
CA THR A 1018 41.48 -72.44 -12.95
C THR A 1018 40.02 -72.68 -13.33
N GLN A 1019 39.56 -73.94 -13.26
CA GLN A 1019 38.18 -74.29 -13.55
C GLN A 1019 37.29 -74.10 -12.32
N ILE A 1020 36.65 -72.93 -12.21
CA ILE A 1020 35.86 -72.55 -11.04
C ILE A 1020 34.40 -72.99 -11.19
N HIS A 1021 33.85 -73.58 -10.13
CA HIS A 1021 32.45 -74.00 -10.05
C HIS A 1021 31.68 -73.04 -9.15
N VAL A 1022 30.60 -72.45 -9.68
CA VAL A 1022 29.76 -71.50 -8.94
C VAL A 1022 28.30 -71.89 -9.09
N GLY A 1023 27.61 -72.12 -7.97
CA GLY A 1023 26.18 -72.46 -7.97
C GLY A 1023 25.84 -73.73 -8.77
N GLY A 1024 26.73 -74.73 -8.75
CA GLY A 1024 26.56 -76.01 -9.43
C GLY A 1024 26.86 -76.00 -10.93
N SER A 1025 27.45 -74.94 -11.48
CA SER A 1025 27.86 -74.84 -12.88
C SER A 1025 29.30 -74.35 -13.03
N VAL A 1026 30.02 -74.88 -14.03
CA VAL A 1026 31.36 -74.37 -14.40
C VAL A 1026 31.21 -73.01 -15.05
N VAL A 1027 31.86 -72.01 -14.48
CA VAL A 1027 31.85 -70.65 -15.02
C VAL A 1027 32.97 -70.44 -16.03
N LYS A 1028 32.71 -69.63 -17.06
CA LYS A 1028 33.70 -69.29 -18.09
C LYS A 1028 34.30 -67.92 -17.78
N ILE A 1029 35.61 -67.89 -17.57
CA ILE A 1029 36.34 -66.73 -17.04
C ILE A 1029 37.25 -66.16 -18.14
N GLN A 1030 37.20 -64.85 -18.32
CA GLN A 1030 38.06 -64.09 -19.24
C GLN A 1030 38.45 -62.76 -18.61
N TYR A 1031 39.54 -62.15 -19.02
CA TYR A 1031 39.83 -60.77 -18.59
C TYR A 1031 38.77 -59.79 -19.10
N SER A 1032 38.41 -58.85 -18.23
CA SER A 1032 37.55 -57.73 -18.58
C SER A 1032 38.27 -56.77 -19.53
N LYS A 1033 37.50 -56.01 -20.32
CA LYS A 1033 38.05 -54.95 -21.18
C LYS A 1033 38.63 -53.75 -20.40
N LYS A 1034 38.41 -53.71 -19.07
CA LYS A 1034 38.79 -52.58 -18.21
C LYS A 1034 40.17 -52.72 -17.56
N GLY A 1035 40.72 -53.93 -17.47
CA GLY A 1035 41.99 -54.19 -16.79
C GLY A 1035 42.20 -55.69 -16.54
N ILE A 1036 43.46 -56.07 -16.33
CA ILE A 1036 43.87 -57.47 -16.05
C ILE A 1036 43.52 -57.90 -14.62
N ASP A 1037 43.20 -56.96 -13.74
CA ASP A 1037 42.76 -57.13 -12.36
C ASP A 1037 41.25 -57.45 -12.24
N GLU A 1038 40.50 -57.31 -13.34
CA GLU A 1038 39.07 -57.61 -13.39
C GLU A 1038 38.77 -58.73 -14.39
N LEU A 1039 37.97 -59.72 -13.95
CA LEU A 1039 37.54 -60.84 -14.76
C LEU A 1039 36.08 -60.72 -15.13
N HIS A 1040 35.77 -60.93 -16.40
CA HIS A 1040 34.44 -61.20 -16.90
C HIS A 1040 34.12 -62.69 -16.74
N VAL A 1041 33.09 -62.98 -15.95
CA VAL A 1041 32.63 -64.33 -15.61
C VAL A 1041 31.28 -64.57 -16.29
N SER A 1042 31.20 -65.58 -17.13
CA SER A 1042 30.00 -65.93 -17.91
C SER A 1042 29.57 -67.38 -17.66
N ASN A 1043 28.36 -67.75 -18.08
CA ASN A 1043 27.71 -69.04 -17.75
C ASN A 1043 27.29 -69.17 -16.27
N LEU A 1044 26.93 -68.04 -15.64
CA LEU A 1044 26.38 -68.05 -14.29
C LEU A 1044 24.93 -68.57 -14.30
N ASN A 1045 24.60 -69.45 -13.36
CA ASN A 1045 23.22 -69.86 -13.14
C ASN A 1045 22.36 -68.62 -12.76
N ARG A 1046 21.13 -68.56 -13.30
CA ARG A 1046 20.20 -67.42 -13.14
C ARG A 1046 19.91 -67.06 -11.68
N LEU A 1047 20.05 -68.03 -10.77
CA LEU A 1047 19.76 -67.89 -9.34
C LEU A 1047 20.98 -67.52 -8.47
N VAL A 1048 22.18 -67.41 -9.05
CA VAL A 1048 23.41 -67.09 -8.33
C VAL A 1048 23.39 -65.63 -7.86
N ASN A 1049 23.75 -65.42 -6.60
CA ASN A 1049 23.99 -64.09 -6.02
C ASN A 1049 25.50 -63.80 -5.93
N GLU A 1050 25.81 -62.54 -5.70
CA GLU A 1050 27.17 -62.00 -5.67
C GLU A 1050 28.01 -62.67 -4.57
N ASP A 1051 27.39 -63.10 -3.46
CA ASP A 1051 28.08 -63.80 -2.37
C ASP A 1051 28.44 -65.24 -2.74
N VAL A 1052 27.55 -65.98 -3.39
CA VAL A 1052 27.85 -67.34 -3.90
C VAL A 1052 28.94 -67.28 -4.97
N LEU A 1053 28.92 -66.25 -5.82
CA LEU A 1053 29.98 -66.01 -6.79
C LEU A 1053 31.30 -65.67 -6.11
N ARG A 1054 31.29 -64.82 -5.09
CA ARG A 1054 32.49 -64.47 -4.31
C ARG A 1054 33.11 -65.71 -3.64
N HIS A 1055 32.30 -66.47 -2.91
CA HIS A 1055 32.78 -67.68 -2.21
C HIS A 1055 33.28 -68.73 -3.20
N GLY A 1056 32.61 -68.93 -4.34
CA GLY A 1056 33.11 -69.87 -5.35
C GLY A 1056 34.50 -69.52 -5.90
N PHE A 1057 34.85 -68.23 -5.99
CA PHE A 1057 36.22 -67.81 -6.34
C PHE A 1057 37.19 -67.92 -5.17
N MET A 1058 36.75 -67.61 -3.94
CA MET A 1058 37.58 -67.78 -2.75
C MET A 1058 37.94 -69.24 -2.52
N ASP A 1059 36.96 -70.14 -2.53
CA ASP A 1059 37.15 -71.57 -2.28
C ASP A 1059 38.01 -72.23 -3.36
N ALA A 1060 37.90 -71.80 -4.62
CA ALA A 1060 38.66 -72.38 -5.72
C ALA A 1060 40.11 -71.89 -5.81
N LEU A 1061 40.43 -70.76 -5.17
CA LEU A 1061 41.73 -70.09 -5.26
C LEU A 1061 42.41 -69.92 -3.89
N ASP A 1062 41.78 -70.41 -2.82
CA ASP A 1062 42.20 -70.27 -1.42
C ASP A 1062 42.47 -68.81 -1.02
N LEU A 1063 41.49 -67.93 -1.28
CA LEU A 1063 41.59 -66.47 -1.04
C LEU A 1063 40.78 -66.02 0.17
N ASP A 1064 41.25 -64.95 0.83
CA ASP A 1064 40.51 -64.30 1.90
C ASP A 1064 39.50 -63.27 1.37
N MET A 1065 38.48 -62.94 2.18
CA MET A 1065 37.43 -61.95 1.83
C MET A 1065 38.00 -60.59 1.38
N GLY A 1066 39.20 -60.25 1.85
CA GLY A 1066 39.88 -58.99 1.55
C GLY A 1066 40.52 -58.91 0.17
N ASP A 1067 40.75 -60.04 -0.51
CA ASP A 1067 41.49 -60.12 -1.77
C ASP A 1067 40.63 -59.80 -3.00
N ILE A 1068 39.32 -59.98 -2.87
CA ILE A 1068 38.33 -59.66 -3.90
C ILE A 1068 37.76 -58.26 -3.63
N GLU A 1069 38.23 -57.27 -4.40
CA GLU A 1069 37.80 -55.87 -4.30
C GLU A 1069 36.31 -55.71 -4.64
N ARG A 1070 35.82 -56.40 -5.69
CA ARG A 1070 34.43 -56.25 -6.14
C ARG A 1070 33.89 -57.48 -6.85
N VAL A 1071 32.65 -57.86 -6.53
CA VAL A 1071 31.87 -58.84 -7.30
C VAL A 1071 30.58 -58.19 -7.78
N GLN A 1072 30.26 -58.32 -9.06
CA GLN A 1072 29.08 -57.73 -9.67
C GLN A 1072 28.43 -58.68 -10.67
N ILE A 1073 27.16 -59.06 -10.48
CA ILE A 1073 26.42 -59.85 -11.48
C ILE A 1073 25.51 -58.91 -12.30
N ILE A 1074 25.46 -59.09 -13.61
CA ILE A 1074 24.59 -58.30 -14.48
C ILE A 1074 23.20 -58.96 -14.52
N ARG A 1075 22.15 -58.19 -14.22
CA ARG A 1075 20.77 -58.68 -14.02
C ARG A 1075 19.76 -58.03 -14.98
N GLU A 1076 18.64 -58.70 -15.24
CA GLU A 1076 17.54 -58.16 -16.07
C GLU A 1076 16.68 -57.15 -15.29
N LYS A 1077 16.11 -56.15 -15.97
CA LYS A 1077 15.11 -55.27 -15.37
C LYS A 1077 13.78 -56.03 -15.30
N MET A 1078 13.17 -56.10 -14.13
CA MET A 1078 11.90 -56.78 -13.90
C MET A 1078 10.86 -55.78 -13.40
N ASN A 1079 9.68 -55.73 -14.02
CA ASN A 1079 8.54 -54.97 -13.51
C ASN A 1079 7.80 -55.81 -12.47
N THR A 1080 7.52 -55.24 -11.31
CA THR A 1080 6.81 -55.94 -10.22
C THR A 1080 5.38 -55.42 -10.13
N SER A 1081 4.39 -56.27 -10.37
CA SER A 1081 2.97 -55.93 -10.21
C SER A 1081 2.55 -55.94 -8.73
N LYS A 1082 1.45 -55.25 -8.42
CA LYS A 1082 0.87 -55.18 -7.07
C LYS A 1082 0.46 -56.57 -6.55
N ASP A 1083 -0.09 -57.42 -7.41
CA ASP A 1083 -0.55 -58.77 -7.04
C ASP A 1083 0.59 -59.68 -6.54
N ILE A 1084 1.78 -59.54 -7.11
CA ILE A 1084 2.98 -60.28 -6.67
C ILE A 1084 3.40 -59.82 -5.27
N LEU A 1085 3.37 -58.51 -5.01
CA LEU A 1085 3.71 -57.94 -3.69
C LEU A 1085 2.71 -58.36 -2.61
N ASP A 1086 1.42 -58.40 -2.94
CA ASP A 1086 0.39 -58.83 -1.99
C ASP A 1086 0.49 -60.33 -1.68
N THR A 1087 0.85 -61.15 -2.67
CA THR A 1087 1.15 -62.58 -2.46
C THR A 1087 2.35 -62.78 -1.53
N PHE A 1088 3.43 -62.02 -1.73
CA PHE A 1088 4.60 -62.06 -0.84
C PHE A 1088 4.28 -61.54 0.56
N ARG A 1089 3.51 -60.46 0.68
CA ARG A 1089 3.06 -59.92 1.97
C ARG A 1089 2.29 -60.97 2.76
N GLN A 1090 1.35 -61.69 2.14
CA GLN A 1090 0.60 -62.76 2.82
C GLN A 1090 1.49 -63.94 3.25
N ARG A 1091 2.46 -64.35 2.41
CA ARG A 1091 3.40 -65.44 2.76
C ARG A 1091 4.33 -65.05 3.91
N LEU A 1092 4.84 -63.81 3.93
CA LEU A 1092 5.63 -63.28 5.03
C LEU A 1092 4.80 -63.25 6.32
N ARG A 1093 3.58 -62.75 6.23
CA ARG A 1093 2.66 -62.64 7.36
C ARG A 1093 2.47 -63.98 8.08
N ARG A 1094 2.07 -65.02 7.33
CA ARG A 1094 1.89 -66.38 7.88
C ARG A 1094 3.15 -66.97 8.50
N LYS A 1095 4.34 -66.55 8.05
CA LYS A 1095 5.62 -67.05 8.58
C LYS A 1095 6.01 -66.32 9.86
N VAL A 1096 5.79 -65.00 9.93
CA VAL A 1096 6.03 -64.17 11.12
C VAL A 1096 5.05 -64.53 12.26
N GLU A 1097 3.79 -64.79 11.93
CA GLU A 1097 2.74 -65.19 12.89
C GLU A 1097 2.99 -66.54 13.58
N LYS A 1098 3.98 -67.33 13.12
CA LYS A 1098 4.43 -68.53 13.85
C LYS A 1098 5.22 -68.20 15.11
N TYR A 1099 5.73 -66.97 15.21
CA TYR A 1099 6.61 -66.53 16.30
C TYR A 1099 5.97 -65.44 17.15
N VAL A 1100 4.90 -64.78 16.66
CA VAL A 1100 4.32 -63.57 17.24
C VAL A 1100 2.79 -63.59 17.12
N HIS A 1101 2.08 -63.08 18.13
CA HIS A 1101 0.61 -63.02 18.14
C HIS A 1101 0.05 -61.91 17.22
N GLU A 1102 -1.18 -62.12 16.71
CA GLU A 1102 -1.83 -61.16 15.81
C GLU A 1102 -2.07 -59.82 16.54
N GLY A 1103 -1.51 -58.73 16.00
CA GLY A 1103 -1.62 -57.37 16.54
C GLY A 1103 -0.38 -56.82 17.27
N THR A 1104 0.67 -57.62 17.49
CA THR A 1104 1.91 -57.16 18.18
C THR A 1104 3.10 -56.92 17.26
N TYR A 1105 2.87 -56.90 15.94
CA TYR A 1105 3.88 -56.58 14.93
C TYR A 1105 3.27 -55.80 13.75
N GLU A 1106 4.10 -55.02 13.06
CA GLU A 1106 3.74 -54.32 11.83
C GLU A 1106 4.67 -54.75 10.70
N LEU A 1107 4.09 -55.15 9.56
CA LEU A 1107 4.84 -55.60 8.38
C LEU A 1107 4.67 -54.60 7.22
N ASP A 1108 5.73 -53.82 6.96
CA ASP A 1108 5.79 -52.88 5.84
C ASP A 1108 6.60 -53.49 4.69
N MET A 1109 5.95 -53.71 3.55
CA MET A 1109 6.62 -54.10 2.31
C MET A 1109 6.32 -53.04 1.26
N ARG A 1110 7.35 -52.28 0.89
CA ARG A 1110 7.25 -51.20 -0.08
C ARG A 1110 7.45 -51.72 -1.50
N PRO A 1111 6.76 -51.15 -2.50
CA PRO A 1111 7.04 -51.48 -3.89
C PRO A 1111 8.48 -51.09 -4.24
N PRO A 1112 9.29 -52.00 -4.80
CA PRO A 1112 10.68 -51.72 -5.16
C PRO A 1112 10.75 -50.76 -6.36
N LYS A 1113 11.74 -49.87 -6.36
CA LYS A 1113 12.04 -49.00 -7.51
C LYS A 1113 12.65 -49.80 -8.67
N ASP A 1114 12.62 -49.24 -9.88
CA ASP A 1114 13.26 -49.82 -11.08
C ASP A 1114 14.79 -49.89 -11.01
N SER A 1115 15.41 -49.37 -9.96
CA SER A 1115 16.84 -49.52 -9.63
C SER A 1115 17.12 -50.64 -8.62
N ASP A 1116 16.11 -51.12 -7.88
CA ASP A 1116 16.35 -51.98 -6.70
C ASP A 1116 16.62 -53.43 -7.09
N PHE A 1117 17.68 -54.00 -6.49
CA PHE A 1117 18.18 -55.36 -6.73
C PHE A 1117 17.46 -56.44 -5.91
N ASN A 1118 17.03 -56.11 -4.69
CA ASN A 1118 16.34 -57.00 -3.75
C ASN A 1118 14.92 -56.52 -3.48
N PHE A 1119 14.02 -57.46 -3.18
CA PHE A 1119 12.82 -57.16 -2.43
C PHE A 1119 13.21 -56.87 -0.98
N ARG A 1120 12.55 -55.90 -0.36
CA ARG A 1120 12.74 -55.56 1.05
C ARG A 1120 11.39 -55.48 1.75
N ALA A 1121 11.30 -56.12 2.91
CA ALA A 1121 10.20 -55.96 3.84
C ALA A 1121 10.75 -55.63 5.22
N PHE A 1122 10.02 -54.84 5.99
CA PHE A 1122 10.39 -54.44 7.33
C PHE A 1122 9.35 -54.96 8.30
N VAL A 1123 9.79 -55.59 9.38
CA VAL A 1123 8.92 -56.06 10.45
C VAL A 1123 9.34 -55.38 11.74
N SER A 1124 8.42 -54.60 12.31
CA SER A 1124 8.59 -53.92 13.59
C SER A 1124 7.83 -54.69 14.66
N PHE A 1125 8.52 -55.12 15.70
CA PHE A 1125 7.96 -55.88 16.81
C PHE A 1125 7.75 -54.99 18.03
N SER A 1126 6.63 -55.17 18.72
CA SER A 1126 6.35 -54.46 19.98
C SER A 1126 7.20 -55.00 21.14
N LYS A 1127 7.69 -56.25 21.07
CA LYS A 1127 8.63 -56.83 22.04
C LYS A 1127 9.93 -57.30 21.35
N PRO A 1128 11.12 -56.89 21.84
CA PRO A 1128 12.40 -57.31 21.27
C PRO A 1128 12.62 -58.83 21.28
N GLU A 1129 12.21 -59.52 22.33
CA GLU A 1129 12.37 -60.98 22.47
C GLU A 1129 11.66 -61.77 21.36
N GLU A 1130 10.43 -61.36 21.02
CA GLU A 1130 9.61 -61.92 19.94
C GLU A 1130 10.29 -61.70 18.57
N GLY A 1131 10.90 -60.52 18.38
CA GLY A 1131 11.64 -60.18 17.17
C GLY A 1131 12.95 -60.96 17.01
N ILE A 1132 13.70 -61.17 18.09
CA ILE A 1132 14.92 -61.99 18.09
C ILE A 1132 14.58 -63.44 17.73
N ALA A 1133 13.51 -64.00 18.30
CA ALA A 1133 13.03 -65.34 17.98
C ALA A 1133 12.60 -65.47 16.51
N ALA A 1134 11.90 -64.46 15.98
CA ALA A 1134 11.53 -64.41 14.56
C ALA A 1134 12.75 -64.32 13.64
N CYS A 1135 13.76 -63.50 13.97
CA CYS A 1135 15.03 -63.44 13.24
C CYS A 1135 15.72 -64.81 13.20
N ALA A 1136 15.92 -65.45 14.36
CA ALA A 1136 16.58 -66.76 14.43
C ALA A 1136 15.81 -67.85 13.66
N GLY A 1137 14.48 -67.80 13.70
CA GLY A 1137 13.62 -68.81 13.06
C GLY A 1137 13.43 -68.63 11.55
N ILE A 1138 13.47 -67.40 11.03
CA ILE A 1138 13.20 -67.10 9.62
C ILE A 1138 14.49 -67.00 8.81
N ASN A 1139 15.57 -66.49 9.41
CA ASN A 1139 16.82 -66.28 8.70
C ASN A 1139 17.36 -67.61 8.15
N HIS A 1140 17.62 -67.64 6.84
CA HIS A 1140 18.07 -68.82 6.08
C HIS A 1140 17.13 -70.05 6.03
N SER A 1141 15.97 -70.03 6.69
CA SER A 1141 15.00 -71.16 6.69
C SER A 1141 13.79 -70.95 5.77
N PHE A 1142 13.56 -69.71 5.33
CA PHE A 1142 12.39 -69.32 4.57
C PHE A 1142 12.74 -69.02 3.11
N VAL A 1143 11.99 -69.61 2.17
CA VAL A 1143 12.24 -69.50 0.74
C VAL A 1143 11.09 -68.78 0.03
N MET A 1144 11.43 -67.77 -0.76
CA MET A 1144 10.55 -66.96 -1.60
C MET A 1144 11.02 -67.07 -3.05
N SER A 1145 10.18 -67.62 -3.93
CA SER A 1145 10.51 -67.78 -5.37
C SER A 1145 11.88 -68.45 -5.59
N ASP A 1146 12.11 -69.57 -4.90
CA ASP A 1146 13.36 -70.36 -4.94
C ASP A 1146 14.62 -69.62 -4.46
N GLN A 1147 14.46 -68.51 -3.74
CA GLN A 1147 15.54 -67.74 -3.12
C GLN A 1147 15.37 -67.72 -1.59
N VAL A 1148 16.48 -67.88 -0.88
CA VAL A 1148 16.50 -67.83 0.59
C VAL A 1148 16.29 -66.39 1.05
N VAL A 1149 15.34 -66.19 1.96
CA VAL A 1149 15.08 -64.89 2.61
C VAL A 1149 16.05 -64.74 3.77
N THR A 1150 16.78 -63.63 3.76
CA THR A 1150 17.64 -63.23 4.88
C THR A 1150 16.90 -62.23 5.74
N MET A 1151 17.04 -62.34 7.05
CA MET A 1151 16.38 -61.46 8.01
C MET A 1151 17.44 -60.92 8.97
N GLU A 1152 17.66 -59.62 8.92
CA GLU A 1152 18.67 -58.92 9.70
C GLU A 1152 18.02 -57.91 10.65
N VAL A 1153 18.66 -57.65 11.78
CA VAL A 1153 18.24 -56.58 12.70
C VAL A 1153 18.58 -55.24 12.04
N ASP A 1154 17.59 -54.36 11.89
CA ASP A 1154 17.78 -53.03 11.30
C ASP A 1154 18.34 -52.09 12.38
N MET A 1155 19.67 -52.12 12.56
CA MET A 1155 20.41 -51.28 13.51
C MET A 1155 20.52 -49.81 13.05
N LYS A 1156 19.94 -49.43 11.89
CA LYS A 1156 20.05 -48.09 11.33
C LYS A 1156 18.89 -47.21 11.80
N THR A 1157 19.19 -46.28 12.69
CA THR A 1157 18.26 -45.24 13.13
C THR A 1157 18.58 -43.93 12.44
N SER A 1158 17.64 -43.37 11.67
CA SER A 1158 17.77 -42.03 11.10
C SER A 1158 17.15 -41.00 12.05
N ILE A 1159 17.95 -40.12 12.63
CA ILE A 1159 17.45 -39.09 13.56
C ILE A 1159 17.40 -37.75 12.82
N MET A 1160 16.21 -37.13 12.79
CA MET A 1160 15.99 -35.81 12.20
C MET A 1160 16.35 -34.71 13.20
N ILE A 1161 17.63 -34.36 13.28
CA ILE A 1161 18.13 -33.36 14.23
C ILE A 1161 18.05 -31.94 13.67
N GLN A 1162 17.98 -30.94 14.56
CA GLN A 1162 18.09 -29.54 14.14
C GLN A 1162 19.42 -29.31 13.43
N LYS A 1163 19.40 -28.56 12.32
CA LYS A 1163 20.58 -28.30 11.47
C LYS A 1163 21.78 -27.77 12.27
N LEU A 1164 21.54 -27.02 13.34
CA LEU A 1164 22.57 -26.52 14.25
C LEU A 1164 23.31 -27.63 15.00
N VAL A 1165 22.57 -28.61 15.54
CA VAL A 1165 23.13 -29.76 16.26
C VAL A 1165 23.94 -30.63 15.29
N TYR A 1166 23.44 -30.80 14.06
CA TYR A 1166 24.16 -31.50 12.99
C TYR A 1166 25.47 -30.81 12.59
N ASN A 1167 25.41 -29.48 12.33
CA ASN A 1167 26.57 -28.72 11.93
C ASN A 1167 27.66 -28.72 13.02
N LYS A 1168 27.27 -28.59 14.29
CA LYS A 1168 28.22 -28.61 15.42
C LYS A 1168 28.84 -30.00 15.61
N TYR A 1169 28.04 -31.07 15.52
CA TYR A 1169 28.53 -32.44 15.58
C TYR A 1169 29.54 -32.74 14.46
N ASN A 1170 29.29 -32.28 13.24
CA ASN A 1170 30.25 -32.46 12.14
C ASN A 1170 31.54 -31.63 12.33
N GLU A 1171 31.49 -30.49 13.00
CA GLU A 1171 32.71 -29.72 13.35
C GLU A 1171 33.60 -30.44 14.36
N THR A 1172 33.04 -31.25 15.26
CA THR A 1172 33.80 -32.00 16.29
C THR A 1172 34.25 -33.39 15.86
N VAL A 1173 33.70 -33.97 14.79
CA VAL A 1173 34.00 -35.36 14.37
C VAL A 1173 35.23 -35.47 13.45
N ASP A 1174 35.84 -34.33 13.07
CA ASP A 1174 37.17 -34.29 12.43
C ASP A 1174 38.34 -34.22 13.44
N SER A 1175 38.06 -34.31 14.76
CA SER A 1175 39.05 -34.50 15.84
C SER A 1175 38.78 -35.78 16.60
#